data_AF-A0A7J5F0D2-F1
#
_entry.id   AF-A0A7J5F0D2-F1
#
_cell.length_a   1.000
_cell.length_b   1.000
_cell.length_c   1.000
_cell.angle_alpha   90.00
_cell.angle_beta   90.00
_cell.angle_gamma   90.00
#
_symmetry.space_group_name_H-M   'P 1'
#
loop_
_entity.id
_entity.type
_entity.pdbx_description
1 polymer ?
#
loop_
_entity_poly.entity_id
_entity_poly.type
_entity_poly.pdbx_seq_one_letter_code
_entity_poly.pdbx_strand_id
1 'polypeptide(L)'
;MRRRDRIALGLVASVLVVAPFALGGAPRWAICLTGVLSAGCAASFVTSRREMTRLSPLLALISLAATLTLVQVLPMPAALVELLSPGKYELVVENARSLGHSPPGWIAISLDPPATILELAKLCGYLAFAYAALRLAASTPRRVWLMSVVAAVGTAMAATAVIHVLLGAESVFGLYRPREALVRPTLAPLLNHNHLSAFMALTTPIALSLAITTSHHRRLAWSGAAALCAGVGLLAESRGGAIALALALATLGALVLVQRRGGPQAAKLKRSDAVAIGVVAMSCLVLLGVVTAGGVARDLSGTRLGELSEAGSRFQVWRESSALLDEYRLTGIGRGAFAVASPRIHDSSAIAYPHMENEYLQAVVDWGFPGAAALALVLIWLVTVGARNARTGPLEAGAFAGLVALAFENLNDFSLWMPGIAYAAIAAAVVLAWVPIVELPVRSRVFVPVRVALLTPLVVAIAIAGSPVGVQVNADTSRLTKLLGTHPDARTAEAHAAETWRRHPSSYAAAGLMARTLFAAKDRRAISVANRALVLHPTSGELHRLVAQMLLASQQRDQARTEYALALKYRFRPELLDEVIAAYPADEDLVRALPVDAKLVNELAARLANRGRVAAAQGYMENYLVFHPQDTRVLLFAANLALNIGDAERAVVSAERAHLADPSSEATVAFARALTLAKRPEEALALIQRTMERGHLSADAQRDLLVTMAEIQGQQGATDAARHSLQQALSLAAGKQAAVIHRRLAELEERSGNRHQAEWERRRAEELER
;
A
#
# COMPACT_ATOMS: atom_id res chain seq x y z
N MET A 1 -32.45 28.23 21.26
CA MET A 1 -31.14 28.08 20.56
C MET A 1 -30.92 29.26 19.60
N ARG A 2 -29.80 29.99 19.73
CA ARG A 2 -29.49 31.20 18.91
C ARG A 2 -29.27 30.80 17.44
N ARG A 3 -29.60 31.68 16.48
CA ARG A 3 -29.47 31.41 15.02
C ARG A 3 -28.08 30.87 14.65
N ARG A 4 -27.01 31.50 15.14
CA ARG A 4 -25.62 31.07 14.93
C ARG A 4 -25.30 29.66 15.42
N ASP A 5 -25.88 29.24 16.54
CA ASP A 5 -25.64 27.89 17.08
C ASP A 5 -26.28 26.85 16.15
N ARG A 6 -27.43 27.16 15.53
CA ARG A 6 -28.07 26.27 14.54
C ARG A 6 -27.25 26.14 13.28
N ILE A 7 -26.69 27.25 12.79
CA ILE A 7 -25.80 27.28 11.63
C ILE A 7 -24.55 26.43 11.91
N ALA A 8 -23.90 26.66 13.07
CA ALA A 8 -22.73 25.90 13.47
C ALA A 8 -23.01 24.40 13.62
N LEU A 9 -24.16 24.01 14.18
CA LEU A 9 -24.57 22.60 14.26
C LEU A 9 -24.73 21.98 12.86
N GLY A 10 -25.41 22.67 11.94
CA GLY A 10 -25.58 22.21 10.56
C GLY A 10 -24.24 22.03 9.84
N LEU A 11 -23.33 23.00 9.97
CA LEU A 11 -22.01 22.93 9.34
C LEU A 11 -21.12 21.84 9.96
N VAL A 12 -21.12 21.68 11.29
CA VAL A 12 -20.39 20.60 11.97
C VAL A 12 -20.89 19.23 11.52
N ALA A 13 -22.21 19.03 11.43
CA ALA A 13 -22.76 17.78 10.91
C ALA A 13 -22.39 17.57 9.43
N SER A 14 -22.42 18.63 8.62
CA SER A 14 -22.02 18.58 7.21
C SER A 14 -20.57 18.15 7.05
N VAL A 15 -19.64 18.68 7.85
CA VAL A 15 -18.23 18.26 7.84
C VAL A 15 -18.10 16.78 8.20
N LEU A 16 -18.76 16.33 9.27
CA LEU A 16 -18.72 14.94 9.72
C LEU A 16 -19.32 13.94 8.72
N VAL A 17 -20.26 14.38 7.88
CA VAL A 17 -20.84 13.54 6.81
C VAL A 17 -19.97 13.59 5.56
N VAL A 18 -19.64 14.79 5.07
CA VAL A 18 -18.92 14.98 3.80
C VAL A 18 -17.53 14.38 3.87
N ALA A 19 -16.79 14.56 4.96
CA ALA A 19 -15.41 14.08 5.05
C ALA A 19 -15.27 12.56 4.81
N PRO A 20 -15.98 11.65 5.51
CA PRO A 20 -15.85 10.22 5.24
C PRO A 20 -16.50 9.77 3.92
N PHE A 21 -17.60 10.39 3.48
CA PHE A 21 -18.31 9.97 2.26
C PHE A 21 -17.67 10.48 0.96
N ALA A 22 -16.86 11.55 1.02
CA ALA A 22 -16.08 12.06 -0.11
C ALA A 22 -14.76 11.28 -0.28
N LEU A 23 -14.86 9.96 -0.48
CA LEU A 23 -13.72 9.03 -0.59
C LEU A 23 -12.76 9.11 0.60
N GLY A 24 -13.31 9.11 1.82
CA GLY A 24 -12.55 9.28 3.06
C GLY A 24 -11.95 10.68 3.27
N GLY A 25 -12.22 11.61 2.34
CA GLY A 25 -11.70 12.98 2.37
C GLY A 25 -10.26 13.09 1.86
N ALA A 26 -9.69 12.01 1.31
CA ALA A 26 -8.32 12.01 0.79
C ALA A 26 -8.13 12.89 -0.46
N PRO A 27 -9.07 12.95 -1.43
CA PRO A 27 -8.88 13.78 -2.61
C PRO A 27 -8.73 15.25 -2.23
N ARG A 28 -7.83 15.94 -2.93
CA ARG A 28 -7.57 17.38 -2.72
C ARG A 28 -8.83 18.25 -2.71
N TRP A 29 -9.76 18.02 -3.63
CA TRP A 29 -11.01 18.77 -3.68
C TRP A 29 -11.87 18.56 -2.42
N ALA A 30 -11.86 17.34 -1.86
CA ALA A 30 -12.59 17.01 -0.65
C ALA A 30 -11.97 17.71 0.57
N ILE A 31 -10.64 17.72 0.67
CA ILE A 31 -9.89 18.47 1.70
C ILE A 31 -10.26 19.95 1.69
N CYS A 32 -10.20 20.58 0.51
CA CYS A 32 -10.55 21.99 0.36
C CYS A 32 -12.01 22.25 0.74
N LEU A 33 -12.94 21.40 0.29
CA LEU A 33 -14.36 21.51 0.63
C LEU A 33 -14.59 21.40 2.15
N THR A 34 -14.03 20.39 2.81
CA THR A 34 -14.17 20.20 4.27
C THR A 34 -13.49 21.32 5.05
N GLY A 35 -12.38 21.87 4.54
CA GLY A 35 -11.71 23.04 5.08
C GLY A 35 -12.59 24.28 5.04
N VAL A 36 -13.20 24.58 3.89
CA VAL A 36 -14.14 25.71 3.73
C VAL A 36 -15.34 25.57 4.67
N LEU A 37 -15.94 24.37 4.76
CA LEU A 37 -17.05 24.10 5.67
C LEU A 37 -16.64 24.33 7.14
N SER A 38 -15.43 23.89 7.51
CA SER A 38 -14.87 24.04 8.85
C SER A 38 -14.55 25.50 9.19
N ALA A 39 -14.03 26.28 8.23
CA ALA A 39 -13.86 27.72 8.37
C ALA A 39 -15.22 28.41 8.59
N GLY A 40 -16.27 27.99 7.88
CA GLY A 40 -17.64 28.43 8.13
C GLY A 40 -18.15 28.12 9.55
N CYS A 41 -17.80 26.95 10.10
CA CYS A 41 -18.12 26.60 11.49
C CYS A 41 -17.53 27.63 12.46
N ALA A 42 -16.24 27.96 12.31
CA ALA A 42 -15.56 28.92 13.17
C ALA A 42 -16.05 30.37 12.93
N ALA A 43 -16.33 30.75 11.67
CA ALA A 43 -16.87 32.05 11.30
C ALA A 43 -18.21 32.36 11.98
N SER A 44 -19.05 31.34 12.20
CA SER A 44 -20.34 31.44 12.92
C SER A 44 -20.19 32.00 14.35
N PHE A 45 -18.97 31.96 14.90
CA PHE A 45 -18.66 32.37 16.26
C PHE A 45 -17.86 33.68 16.36
N VAL A 46 -17.48 34.31 15.25
CA VAL A 46 -16.67 35.56 15.22
C VAL A 46 -17.31 36.70 16.00
N THR A 47 -18.64 36.85 15.93
CA THR A 47 -19.40 37.91 16.64
C THR A 47 -19.85 37.49 18.03
N SER A 48 -19.45 36.31 18.53
CA SER A 48 -19.87 35.81 19.83
C SER A 48 -19.24 36.57 21.00
N ARG A 49 -20.02 36.93 22.01
CA ARG A 49 -19.48 37.42 23.31
C ARG A 49 -19.06 36.29 24.25
N ARG A 50 -19.47 35.07 23.93
CA ARG A 50 -19.13 33.87 24.68
C ARG A 50 -17.82 33.30 24.19
N GLU A 51 -16.93 32.93 25.11
CA GLU A 51 -15.62 32.34 24.85
C GLU A 51 -15.27 31.25 25.87
N MET A 52 -14.36 30.35 25.50
CA MET A 52 -13.82 29.32 26.39
C MET A 52 -13.01 29.97 27.52
N THR A 53 -13.10 29.42 28.74
CA THR A 53 -12.38 29.95 29.91
C THR A 53 -10.86 29.72 29.87
N ARG A 54 -10.41 28.73 29.10
CA ARG A 54 -9.00 28.36 28.94
C ARG A 54 -8.76 27.66 27.61
N LEU A 55 -7.49 27.56 27.21
CA LEU A 55 -7.08 26.79 26.05
C LEU A 55 -7.32 25.29 26.29
N SER A 56 -7.99 24.62 25.35
CA SER A 56 -8.16 23.16 25.38
C SER A 56 -6.87 22.48 24.90
N PRO A 57 -6.42 21.37 25.53
CA PRO A 57 -5.28 20.59 25.05
C PRO A 57 -5.44 20.14 23.59
N LEU A 58 -6.68 19.91 23.14
CA LEU A 58 -6.97 19.56 21.75
C LEU A 58 -6.63 20.71 20.78
N LEU A 59 -7.00 21.95 21.14
CA LEU A 59 -6.63 23.12 20.34
C LEU A 59 -5.13 23.36 20.37
N ALA A 60 -4.48 23.16 21.52
CA ALA A 60 -3.02 23.26 21.63
C ALA A 60 -2.33 22.25 20.70
N LEU A 61 -2.77 20.99 20.68
CA LEU A 61 -2.19 19.94 19.84
C LEU A 61 -2.30 20.28 18.35
N ILE A 62 -3.50 20.61 17.88
CA ILE A 62 -3.74 20.90 16.46
C ILE A 62 -3.04 22.20 16.06
N SER A 63 -3.03 23.22 16.93
CA SER A 63 -2.32 24.48 16.67
C SER A 63 -0.82 24.29 16.59
N LEU A 64 -0.24 23.46 17.46
CA LEU A 64 1.18 23.13 17.43
C LEU A 64 1.53 22.39 16.13
N ALA A 65 0.76 21.37 15.75
CA ALA A 65 0.94 20.65 14.48
C ALA A 65 0.83 21.60 13.27
N ALA A 66 -0.18 22.47 13.25
CA ALA A 66 -0.36 23.46 12.18
C ALA A 66 0.80 24.45 12.12
N THR A 67 1.31 24.89 13.27
CA THR A 67 2.43 25.84 13.34
C THR A 67 3.73 25.20 12.84
N LEU A 68 4.04 23.99 13.29
CA LEU A 68 5.21 23.24 12.80
C LEU A 68 5.13 23.03 11.28
N THR A 69 3.95 22.66 10.77
CA THR A 69 3.71 22.45 9.34
C THR A 69 3.79 23.76 8.55
N LEU A 70 3.33 24.88 9.10
CA LEU A 70 3.48 26.21 8.51
C LEU A 70 4.96 26.60 8.39
N VAL A 71 5.74 26.39 9.45
CA VAL A 71 7.19 26.65 9.44
C VAL A 71 7.89 25.86 8.33
N GLN A 72 7.45 24.64 8.04
CA GLN A 72 8.04 23.81 6.98
C GLN A 72 7.81 24.35 5.56
N VAL A 73 6.77 25.14 5.32
CA VAL A 73 6.42 25.68 3.98
C VAL A 73 6.81 27.13 3.78
N LEU A 74 7.09 27.87 4.86
CA LEU A 74 7.55 29.25 4.75
C LEU A 74 8.98 29.27 4.18
N PRO A 75 9.23 29.97 3.05
CA PRO A 75 10.58 30.15 2.55
C PRO A 75 11.43 30.89 3.59
N MET A 76 12.63 30.36 3.87
CA MET A 76 13.61 30.95 4.78
C MET A 76 14.92 31.23 4.05
N PRO A 77 15.78 32.13 4.56
CA PRO A 77 17.11 32.35 3.98
C PRO A 77 17.88 31.04 3.88
N ALA A 78 18.56 30.81 2.76
CA ALA A 78 19.24 29.56 2.47
C ALA A 78 20.22 29.11 3.58
N ALA A 79 20.95 30.05 4.19
CA ALA A 79 21.86 29.79 5.31
C ALA A 79 21.16 29.19 6.55
N LEU A 80 19.89 29.56 6.79
CA LEU A 80 19.10 28.98 7.88
C LEU A 80 18.67 27.56 7.53
N VAL A 81 18.34 27.28 6.28
CA VAL A 81 17.99 25.92 5.83
C VAL A 81 19.22 25.02 5.82
N GLU A 82 20.39 25.52 5.42
CA GLU A 82 21.65 24.79 5.50
C GLU A 82 21.96 24.31 6.93
N LEU A 83 21.68 25.14 7.93
CA LEU A 83 21.83 24.78 9.35
C LEU A 83 20.75 23.80 9.85
N LEU A 84 19.48 24.05 9.51
CA LEU A 84 18.34 23.32 10.08
C LEU A 84 17.97 22.03 9.34
N SER A 85 18.31 21.94 8.05
CA SER A 85 17.95 20.86 7.14
C SER A 85 18.99 20.78 5.99
N PRO A 86 20.23 20.34 6.28
CA PRO A 86 21.32 20.33 5.31
C PRO A 86 21.00 19.50 4.06
N GLY A 87 20.33 18.35 4.22
CA GLY A 87 19.91 17.53 3.08
C GLY A 87 18.93 18.24 2.14
N LYS A 88 18.02 19.07 2.68
CA LYS A 88 17.11 19.89 1.87
C LYS A 88 17.85 20.97 1.10
N TYR A 89 18.81 21.63 1.76
CA TYR A 89 19.64 22.66 1.14
C TYR A 89 20.44 22.08 -0.02
N GLU A 90 21.17 20.99 0.22
CA GLU A 90 21.96 20.28 -0.80
C GLU A 90 21.10 19.86 -1.99
N LEU A 91 19.96 19.22 -1.74
CA LEU A 91 18.99 18.84 -2.79
C LEU A 91 18.65 20.00 -3.73
N VAL A 92 18.32 21.18 -3.19
CA VAL A 92 17.88 22.31 -4.00
C VAL A 92 19.05 22.98 -4.72
N VAL A 93 20.22 23.07 -4.08
CA VAL A 93 21.45 23.59 -4.68
C VAL A 93 21.88 22.71 -5.85
N GLU A 94 21.86 21.39 -5.69
CA GLU A 94 22.21 20.44 -6.75
C GLU A 94 21.20 20.47 -7.90
N ASN A 95 19.91 20.57 -7.61
CA ASN A 95 18.88 20.75 -8.64
C ASN A 95 19.13 22.03 -9.46
N ALA A 96 19.40 23.17 -8.79
CA ALA A 96 19.72 24.42 -9.47
C ALA A 96 20.99 24.31 -10.32
N ARG A 97 22.05 23.70 -9.78
CA ARG A 97 23.32 23.46 -10.48
C ARG A 97 23.15 22.60 -11.73
N SER A 98 22.32 21.55 -11.67
CA SER A 98 22.05 20.67 -12.82
C SER A 98 21.37 21.39 -14.00
N LEU A 99 20.68 22.49 -13.71
CA LEU A 99 20.03 23.34 -14.71
C LEU A 99 20.91 24.53 -15.16
N GLY A 100 22.07 24.72 -14.53
CA GLY A 100 22.93 25.89 -14.76
C GLY A 100 22.45 27.18 -14.07
N HIS A 101 21.55 27.06 -13.08
CA HIS A 101 21.03 28.20 -12.33
C HIS A 101 21.82 28.46 -11.05
N SER A 102 21.79 29.70 -10.57
CA SER A 102 22.31 30.05 -9.25
C SER A 102 21.46 29.41 -8.13
N PRO A 103 22.08 29.06 -6.99
CA PRO A 103 21.34 28.59 -5.82
C PRO A 103 20.24 29.58 -5.40
N PRO A 104 19.03 29.13 -5.05
CA PRO A 104 17.98 30.01 -4.58
C PRO A 104 18.32 30.57 -3.19
N GLY A 105 18.15 31.89 -3.02
CA GLY A 105 18.40 32.56 -1.74
C GLY A 105 17.35 32.27 -0.65
N TRP A 106 16.17 31.77 -1.05
CA TRP A 106 15.06 31.43 -0.16
C TRP A 106 14.55 30.02 -0.44
N ILE A 107 14.53 29.17 0.60
CA ILE A 107 14.23 27.74 0.50
C ILE A 107 13.21 27.38 1.59
N ALA A 108 12.20 26.59 1.24
CA ALA A 108 11.31 25.97 2.23
C ALA A 108 11.92 24.66 2.74
N ILE A 109 11.72 24.33 4.01
CA ILE A 109 12.28 23.12 4.62
C ILE A 109 11.65 21.85 4.03
N SER A 110 10.36 21.89 3.70
CA SER A 110 9.65 20.71 3.16
C SER A 110 10.28 20.19 1.86
N LEU A 111 10.43 18.87 1.78
CA LEU A 111 10.83 18.16 0.56
C LEU A 111 9.77 18.26 -0.55
N ASP A 112 8.49 18.43 -0.19
CA ASP A 112 7.38 18.65 -1.12
C ASP A 112 6.43 19.76 -0.62
N PRO A 113 6.76 21.04 -0.84
CA PRO A 113 5.99 22.17 -0.31
C PRO A 113 4.49 22.13 -0.69
N PRO A 114 4.08 21.80 -1.94
CA PRO A 114 2.67 21.66 -2.28
C PRO A 114 1.91 20.61 -1.45
N ALA A 115 2.53 19.45 -1.17
CA ALA A 115 1.91 18.44 -0.31
C ALA A 115 1.79 18.94 1.14
N THR A 116 2.82 19.59 1.67
CA THR A 116 2.80 20.16 3.02
C THR A 116 1.81 21.32 3.17
N ILE A 117 1.59 22.13 2.12
CA ILE A 117 0.53 23.14 2.09
C ILE A 117 -0.85 22.48 2.21
N LEU A 118 -1.07 21.35 1.53
CA LEU A 118 -2.32 20.63 1.60
C LEU A 118 -2.56 20.04 3.01
N GLU A 119 -1.52 19.51 3.65
CA GLU A 119 -1.58 19.05 5.03
C GLU A 119 -1.80 20.20 6.03
N LEU A 120 -1.19 21.37 5.80
CA LEU A 120 -1.49 22.59 6.55
C LEU A 120 -2.96 22.97 6.42
N ALA A 121 -3.54 22.90 5.22
CA ALA A 121 -4.96 23.17 5.01
C ALA A 121 -5.87 22.17 5.76
N LYS A 122 -5.50 20.88 5.82
CA LYS A 122 -6.19 19.89 6.68
C LYS A 122 -6.14 20.32 8.14
N LEU A 123 -4.95 20.62 8.67
CA LEU A 123 -4.76 21.05 10.07
C LEU A 123 -5.51 22.35 10.39
N CYS A 124 -5.54 23.32 9.48
CA CYS A 124 -6.34 24.53 9.61
C CYS A 124 -7.85 24.22 9.64
N GLY A 125 -8.33 23.30 8.79
CA GLY A 125 -9.69 22.80 8.81
C GLY A 125 -10.04 22.10 10.14
N TYR A 126 -9.15 21.23 10.61
CA TYR A 126 -9.27 20.55 11.91
C TYR A 126 -9.31 21.54 13.07
N LEU A 127 -8.48 22.58 13.05
CA LEU A 127 -8.46 23.62 14.08
C LEU A 127 -9.77 24.42 14.12
N ALA A 128 -10.27 24.83 12.95
CA ALA A 128 -11.53 25.55 12.84
C ALA A 128 -12.73 24.71 13.29
N PHE A 129 -12.76 23.43 12.91
CA PHE A 129 -13.77 22.47 13.36
C PHE A 129 -13.69 22.22 14.86
N ALA A 130 -12.50 21.94 15.41
CA ALA A 130 -12.29 21.69 16.83
C ALA A 130 -12.73 22.91 17.67
N TYR A 131 -12.39 24.12 17.24
CA TYR A 131 -12.82 25.36 17.89
C TYR A 131 -14.35 25.45 17.95
N ALA A 132 -15.03 25.29 16.82
CA ALA A 132 -16.48 25.34 16.76
C ALA A 132 -17.15 24.21 17.58
N ALA A 133 -16.62 22.98 17.48
CA ALA A 133 -17.14 21.81 18.16
C ALA A 133 -16.98 21.91 19.68
N LEU A 134 -15.82 22.36 20.20
CA LEU A 134 -15.61 22.62 21.63
C LEU A 134 -16.62 23.64 22.17
N ARG A 135 -16.90 24.68 21.37
CA ARG A 135 -17.88 25.70 21.74
C ARG A 135 -19.32 25.18 21.76
N LEU A 136 -19.65 24.20 20.93
CA LEU A 136 -20.92 23.50 21.00
C LEU A 136 -20.95 22.52 22.17
N ALA A 137 -19.88 21.78 22.43
CA ALA A 137 -19.78 20.73 23.45
C ALA A 137 -19.84 21.21 24.92
N ALA A 138 -19.87 22.52 25.17
CA ALA A 138 -20.00 23.08 26.51
C ALA A 138 -21.29 22.67 27.26
N SER A 139 -22.33 22.20 26.55
CA SER A 139 -23.54 21.66 27.18
C SER A 139 -23.70 20.16 26.91
N THR A 140 -24.15 19.40 27.90
CA THR A 140 -24.38 17.94 27.79
C THR A 140 -25.25 17.54 26.59
N PRO A 141 -26.41 18.19 26.29
CA PRO A 141 -27.23 17.82 25.15
C PRO A 141 -26.49 17.93 23.80
N ARG A 142 -25.57 18.89 23.68
CA ARG A 142 -24.77 19.08 22.46
C ARG A 142 -23.64 18.06 22.35
N ARG A 143 -23.08 17.57 23.46
CA ARG A 143 -22.15 16.43 23.44
C ARG A 143 -22.84 15.16 22.96
N VAL A 144 -24.03 14.87 23.49
CA VAL A 144 -24.86 13.73 23.04
C VAL A 144 -25.20 13.86 21.56
N TRP A 145 -25.62 15.05 21.10
CA TRP A 145 -25.88 15.31 19.69
C TRP A 145 -24.65 15.06 18.82
N LEU A 146 -23.48 15.57 19.20
CA LEU A 146 -22.24 15.42 18.44
C LEU A 146 -21.86 13.94 18.27
N MET A 147 -21.93 13.16 19.36
CA MET A 147 -21.68 11.71 19.33
C MET A 147 -22.75 10.95 18.54
N SER A 148 -24.01 11.40 18.58
CA SER A 148 -25.07 10.81 17.76
C SER A 148 -24.79 11.01 16.27
N VAL A 149 -24.27 12.17 15.87
CA VAL A 149 -23.86 12.41 14.47
C VAL A 149 -22.69 11.48 14.10
N VAL A 150 -21.66 11.39 14.93
CA VAL A 150 -20.50 10.50 14.67
C VAL A 150 -20.95 9.03 14.53
N ALA A 151 -21.77 8.53 15.47
CA ALA A 151 -22.30 7.17 15.43
C ALA A 151 -23.21 6.93 14.21
N ALA A 152 -24.06 7.90 13.86
CA ALA A 152 -24.92 7.80 12.67
C ALA A 152 -24.11 7.76 11.37
N VAL A 153 -23.04 8.56 11.26
CA VAL A 153 -22.12 8.53 10.11
C VAL A 153 -21.40 7.18 10.04
N GLY A 154 -20.92 6.64 11.16
CA GLY A 154 -20.36 5.29 11.23
C GLY A 154 -21.33 4.22 10.76
N THR A 155 -22.58 4.29 11.24
CA THR A 155 -23.66 3.37 10.86
C THR A 155 -23.98 3.47 9.36
N ALA A 156 -24.03 4.68 8.81
CA ALA A 156 -24.28 4.89 7.39
C ALA A 156 -23.12 4.37 6.53
N MET A 157 -21.87 4.52 6.97
CA MET A 157 -20.70 3.93 6.31
C MET A 157 -20.78 2.40 6.31
N ALA A 158 -21.10 1.80 7.46
CA ALA A 158 -21.27 0.35 7.61
C ALA A 158 -22.39 -0.19 6.71
N ALA A 159 -23.55 0.48 6.71
CA ALA A 159 -24.66 0.14 5.83
C ALA A 159 -24.27 0.26 4.34
N THR A 160 -23.53 1.31 3.97
CA THR A 160 -23.03 1.49 2.60
C THR A 160 -22.13 0.33 2.18
N ALA A 161 -21.20 -0.10 3.05
CA ALA A 161 -20.33 -1.23 2.78
C ALA A 161 -21.13 -2.53 2.57
N VAL A 162 -22.10 -2.81 3.45
CA VAL A 162 -22.98 -3.98 3.31
C VAL A 162 -23.79 -3.92 2.02
N ILE A 163 -24.39 -2.77 1.69
CA ILE A 163 -25.17 -2.60 0.46
C ILE A 163 -24.30 -2.83 -0.78
N HIS A 164 -23.10 -2.28 -0.84
CA HIS A 164 -22.20 -2.51 -1.97
C HIS A 164 -21.82 -3.99 -2.11
N VAL A 165 -21.55 -4.68 -1.01
CA VAL A 165 -21.27 -6.13 -1.02
C VAL A 165 -22.47 -6.91 -1.53
N LEU A 166 -23.68 -6.64 -1.01
CA LEU A 166 -24.90 -7.33 -1.42
C LEU A 166 -25.27 -7.08 -2.89
N LEU A 167 -24.94 -5.91 -3.43
CA LEU A 167 -25.18 -5.56 -4.83
C LEU A 167 -24.04 -6.00 -5.77
N GLY A 168 -22.96 -6.58 -5.27
CA GLY A 168 -21.78 -6.90 -6.08
C GLY A 168 -21.18 -5.66 -6.76
N ALA A 169 -21.21 -4.51 -6.08
CA ALA A 169 -20.81 -3.23 -6.67
C ALA A 169 -19.30 -3.18 -6.95
N GLU A 170 -18.93 -2.81 -8.17
CA GLU A 170 -17.52 -2.59 -8.56
C GLU A 170 -17.07 -1.13 -8.42
N SER A 171 -18.01 -0.21 -8.11
CA SER A 171 -17.74 1.22 -8.01
C SER A 171 -18.47 1.85 -6.83
N VAL A 172 -17.79 2.77 -6.13
CA VAL A 172 -18.36 3.49 -5.00
C VAL A 172 -19.46 4.40 -5.52
N PHE A 173 -20.69 4.16 -5.07
CA PHE A 173 -21.90 4.88 -5.50
C PHE A 173 -22.15 4.88 -7.02
N GLY A 174 -21.54 3.97 -7.80
CA GLY A 174 -21.62 4.02 -9.26
C GLY A 174 -20.71 5.06 -9.94
N LEU A 175 -19.97 5.86 -9.17
CA LEU A 175 -19.26 7.05 -9.68
C LEU A 175 -17.74 6.87 -9.75
N TYR A 176 -17.17 6.09 -8.83
CA TYR A 176 -15.73 5.92 -8.72
C TYR A 176 -15.36 4.45 -8.66
N ARG A 177 -14.70 3.95 -9.70
CA ARG A 177 -14.13 2.59 -9.75
C ARG A 177 -12.67 2.64 -9.28
N PRO A 178 -12.33 2.03 -8.14
CA PRO A 178 -10.94 1.92 -7.71
C PRO A 178 -10.15 1.10 -8.73
N ARG A 179 -8.99 1.59 -9.18
CA ARG A 179 -8.14 0.88 -10.16
C ARG A 179 -7.16 -0.09 -9.50
N GLU A 180 -6.77 0.17 -8.26
CA GLU A 180 -5.76 -0.60 -7.52
C GLU A 180 -6.36 -1.45 -6.38
N ALA A 181 -7.58 -1.15 -5.94
CA ALA A 181 -8.24 -1.84 -4.82
C ALA A 181 -9.11 -3.04 -5.24
N LEU A 182 -8.97 -3.54 -6.47
CA LEU A 182 -9.85 -4.55 -7.10
C LEU A 182 -9.77 -5.96 -6.47
N VAL A 183 -9.03 -6.16 -5.37
CA VAL A 183 -8.69 -7.50 -4.87
C VAL A 183 -9.38 -7.86 -3.56
N ARG A 184 -10.25 -7.03 -2.97
CA ARG A 184 -10.84 -7.31 -1.64
C ARG A 184 -12.35 -7.03 -1.52
N PRO A 185 -13.07 -7.78 -0.66
CA PRO A 185 -14.53 -7.96 -0.78
C PRO A 185 -15.40 -6.77 -0.32
N THR A 186 -14.90 -5.84 0.51
CA THR A 186 -15.73 -4.79 1.15
C THR A 186 -15.53 -3.40 0.54
N LEU A 187 -16.29 -3.08 -0.51
CA LEU A 187 -16.24 -1.76 -1.14
C LEU A 187 -16.98 -0.68 -0.32
N ALA A 188 -16.27 0.34 0.15
CA ALA A 188 -16.84 1.47 0.89
C ALA A 188 -16.16 2.79 0.48
N PRO A 189 -16.77 3.97 0.77
CA PRO A 189 -16.10 5.26 0.57
C PRO A 189 -14.73 5.37 1.25
N LEU A 190 -14.56 4.73 2.41
CA LEU A 190 -13.23 4.41 2.95
C LEU A 190 -12.69 3.18 2.22
N LEU A 191 -11.94 3.42 1.15
CA LEU A 191 -11.47 2.38 0.23
C LEU A 191 -10.47 1.40 0.86
N ASN A 192 -9.66 1.87 1.81
CA ASN A 192 -8.71 1.03 2.53
C ASN A 192 -9.44 0.29 3.65
N HIS A 193 -9.31 -1.04 3.68
CA HIS A 193 -10.00 -1.90 4.63
C HIS A 193 -9.54 -1.71 6.08
N ASN A 194 -8.28 -1.38 6.32
CA ASN A 194 -7.79 -1.01 7.66
C ASN A 194 -8.44 0.32 8.08
N HIS A 195 -8.45 1.34 7.21
CA HIS A 195 -9.13 2.61 7.52
C HIS A 195 -10.64 2.42 7.79
N LEU A 196 -11.31 1.53 7.04
CA LEU A 196 -12.71 1.18 7.31
C LEU A 196 -12.86 0.52 8.69
N SER A 197 -12.00 -0.47 9.01
CA SER A 197 -12.01 -1.14 10.31
C SER A 197 -11.74 -0.17 11.47
N ALA A 198 -10.77 0.73 11.32
CA ALA A 198 -10.50 1.83 12.27
C ALA A 198 -11.71 2.71 12.54
N PHE A 199 -12.42 3.09 11.48
CA PHE A 199 -13.62 3.91 11.62
C PHE A 199 -14.76 3.15 12.34
N MET A 200 -14.87 1.84 12.10
CA MET A 200 -15.83 0.98 12.79
C MET A 200 -15.45 0.78 14.27
N ALA A 201 -14.15 0.58 14.57
CA ALA A 201 -13.62 0.43 15.92
C ALA A 201 -13.78 1.72 16.75
N LEU A 202 -13.69 2.90 16.12
CA LEU A 202 -14.03 4.19 16.74
C LEU A 202 -15.53 4.31 17.05
N THR A 203 -16.39 4.01 16.07
CA THR A 203 -17.82 4.34 16.14
C THR A 203 -18.65 3.34 16.94
N THR A 204 -18.21 2.08 17.03
CA THR A 204 -18.88 1.04 17.83
C THR A 204 -19.02 1.39 19.32
N PRO A 205 -17.95 1.71 20.07
CA PRO A 205 -18.07 2.07 21.49
C PRO A 205 -18.84 3.39 21.70
N ILE A 206 -18.84 4.30 20.73
CA ILE A 206 -19.64 5.52 20.75
C ILE A 206 -21.14 5.18 20.62
N ALA A 207 -21.51 4.34 19.65
CA ALA A 207 -22.89 3.88 19.49
C ALA A 207 -23.37 3.11 20.74
N LEU A 208 -22.52 2.23 21.29
CA LEU A 208 -22.86 1.48 22.49
C LEU A 208 -23.05 2.39 23.72
N SER A 209 -22.24 3.45 23.88
CA SER A 209 -22.44 4.41 24.97
C SER A 209 -23.72 5.24 24.83
N LEU A 210 -24.15 5.55 23.61
CA LEU A 210 -25.46 6.15 23.33
C LEU A 210 -26.60 5.20 23.66
N ALA A 211 -26.47 3.90 23.39
CA ALA A 211 -27.47 2.90 23.77
C ALA A 211 -27.67 2.84 25.29
N ILE A 212 -26.57 2.92 26.06
CA ILE A 212 -26.59 2.91 27.53
C ILE A 212 -27.31 4.14 28.09
N THR A 213 -27.17 5.30 27.44
CA THR A 213 -27.62 6.60 27.95
C THR A 213 -29.00 7.04 27.47
N THR A 214 -29.66 6.27 26.60
CA THR A 214 -30.94 6.66 25.97
C THR A 214 -32.13 5.77 26.37
N SER A 215 -33.34 6.23 26.06
CA SER A 215 -34.62 5.54 26.29
C SER A 215 -34.77 4.26 25.47
N HIS A 216 -35.67 3.35 25.89
CA HIS A 216 -35.82 2.00 25.32
C HIS A 216 -35.78 1.90 23.79
N HIS A 217 -36.59 2.67 23.05
CA HIS A 217 -36.60 2.60 21.57
C HIS A 217 -35.28 3.06 20.94
N ARG A 218 -34.67 4.12 21.48
CA ARG A 218 -33.38 4.64 20.99
C ARG A 218 -32.22 3.73 21.37
N ARG A 219 -32.32 3.06 22.52
CA ARG A 219 -31.36 2.04 22.96
C ARG A 219 -31.26 0.91 21.94
N LEU A 220 -32.39 0.36 21.49
CA LEU A 220 -32.37 -0.71 20.48
C LEU A 220 -31.72 -0.25 19.17
N ALA A 221 -32.05 0.96 18.69
CA ALA A 221 -31.45 1.51 17.48
C ALA A 221 -29.93 1.67 17.61
N TRP A 222 -29.44 2.22 18.73
CA TRP A 222 -28.00 2.39 18.96
C TRP A 222 -27.26 1.07 19.21
N SER A 223 -27.91 0.08 19.83
CA SER A 223 -27.36 -1.28 19.94
C SER A 223 -27.24 -1.95 18.57
N GLY A 224 -28.26 -1.82 17.70
CA GLY A 224 -28.21 -2.30 16.33
C GLY A 224 -27.13 -1.61 15.49
N ALA A 225 -26.99 -0.29 15.63
CA ALA A 225 -25.92 0.49 15.02
C ALA A 225 -24.52 0.00 15.47
N ALA A 226 -24.31 -0.21 16.77
CA ALA A 226 -23.06 -0.74 17.29
C ALA A 226 -22.75 -2.14 16.75
N ALA A 227 -23.75 -3.02 16.69
CA ALA A 227 -23.60 -4.37 16.14
C ALA A 227 -23.25 -4.34 14.65
N LEU A 228 -23.90 -3.47 13.87
CA LEU A 228 -23.61 -3.30 12.45
C LEU A 228 -22.18 -2.79 12.23
N CYS A 229 -21.76 -1.74 12.94
CA CYS A 229 -20.39 -1.24 12.85
C CYS A 229 -19.36 -2.32 13.22
N ALA A 230 -19.57 -3.03 14.34
CA ALA A 230 -18.69 -4.11 14.78
C ALA A 230 -18.61 -5.23 13.72
N GLY A 231 -19.75 -5.66 13.18
CA GLY A 231 -19.82 -6.70 12.15
C GLY A 231 -19.05 -6.31 10.89
N VAL A 232 -19.25 -5.10 10.37
CA VAL A 232 -18.49 -4.60 9.20
C VAL A 232 -17.00 -4.46 9.51
N GLY A 233 -16.64 -4.00 10.72
CA GLY A 233 -15.25 -3.87 11.13
C GLY A 233 -14.51 -5.21 11.13
N LEU A 234 -15.18 -6.30 11.53
CA LEU A 234 -14.66 -7.67 11.49
C LEU A 234 -14.64 -8.25 10.07
N LEU A 235 -15.62 -7.92 9.23
CA LEU A 235 -15.67 -8.32 7.82
C LEU A 235 -14.65 -7.59 6.93
N ALA A 236 -14.08 -6.48 7.38
CA ALA A 236 -13.03 -5.74 6.66
C ALA A 236 -11.65 -6.46 6.68
N GLU A 237 -11.58 -7.68 7.20
CA GLU A 237 -10.38 -8.55 7.21
C GLU A 237 -9.10 -7.87 7.77
N SER A 238 -9.26 -6.92 8.69
CA SER A 238 -8.14 -6.28 9.39
C SER A 238 -7.90 -6.92 10.76
N ARG A 239 -6.78 -7.65 10.89
CA ARG A 239 -6.34 -8.23 12.18
C ARG A 239 -6.14 -7.13 13.24
N GLY A 240 -5.49 -6.03 12.84
CA GLY A 240 -5.26 -4.87 13.70
C GLY A 240 -6.57 -4.22 14.16
N GLY A 241 -7.51 -4.00 13.23
CA GLY A 241 -8.81 -3.42 13.54
C GLY A 241 -9.68 -4.31 14.45
N ALA A 242 -9.63 -5.64 14.29
CA ALA A 242 -10.36 -6.57 15.17
C ALA A 242 -9.82 -6.53 16.62
N ILE A 243 -8.50 -6.46 16.81
CA ILE A 243 -7.87 -6.30 18.12
C ILE A 243 -8.20 -4.91 18.69
N ALA A 244 -8.13 -3.85 17.88
CA ALA A 244 -8.48 -2.48 18.28
C ALA A 244 -9.93 -2.41 18.79
N LEU A 245 -10.88 -3.04 18.08
CA LEU A 245 -12.28 -3.13 18.49
C LEU A 245 -12.44 -3.85 19.83
N ALA A 246 -11.77 -4.99 20.03
CA ALA A 246 -11.79 -5.71 21.29
C ALA A 246 -11.24 -4.86 22.45
N LEU A 247 -10.13 -4.16 22.22
CA LEU A 247 -9.53 -3.23 23.19
C LEU A 247 -10.48 -2.07 23.54
N ALA A 248 -11.16 -1.49 22.56
CA ALA A 248 -12.15 -0.45 22.78
C ALA A 248 -13.33 -0.96 23.64
N LEU A 249 -13.88 -2.13 23.33
CA LEU A 249 -14.99 -2.70 24.10
C LEU A 249 -14.58 -3.04 25.53
N ALA A 250 -13.38 -3.59 25.72
CA ALA A 250 -12.80 -3.84 27.05
C ALA A 250 -12.63 -2.52 27.83
N THR A 251 -12.09 -1.48 27.18
CA THR A 251 -11.91 -0.14 27.78
C THR A 251 -13.24 0.47 28.21
N LEU A 252 -14.25 0.42 27.34
CA LEU A 252 -15.60 0.90 27.65
C LEU A 252 -16.21 0.13 28.83
N GLY A 253 -16.14 -1.20 28.79
CA GLY A 253 -16.63 -2.06 29.87
C GLY A 253 -15.97 -1.75 31.21
N ALA A 254 -14.63 -1.64 31.24
CA ALA A 254 -13.88 -1.29 32.44
C ALA A 254 -14.27 0.08 33.00
N LEU A 255 -14.38 1.11 32.16
CA LEU A 255 -14.78 2.46 32.59
C LEU A 255 -16.21 2.49 33.13
N VAL A 256 -17.15 1.80 32.48
CA VAL A 256 -18.54 1.69 32.96
C VAL A 256 -18.60 0.96 34.32
N LEU A 257 -17.77 -0.07 34.54
CA LEU A 257 -17.66 -0.77 35.82
C LEU A 257 -17.09 0.13 36.92
N VAL A 258 -16.05 0.92 36.62
CA VAL A 258 -15.47 1.90 37.56
C VAL A 258 -16.50 2.95 37.95
N GLN A 259 -17.27 3.46 36.98
CA GLN A 259 -18.34 4.43 37.22
C GLN A 259 -19.44 3.89 38.15
N ARG A 260 -19.71 2.58 38.14
CA ARG A 260 -20.67 1.94 39.06
C ARG A 260 -20.20 1.88 40.50
N ARG A 261 -18.89 1.83 40.76
CA ARG A 261 -18.31 1.69 42.10
C ARG A 261 -18.18 3.04 42.85
N GLY A 262 -18.36 4.17 42.17
CA GLY A 262 -18.04 5.52 42.66
C GLY A 262 -19.06 6.23 43.60
N GLY A 263 -19.87 5.53 44.40
CA GLY A 263 -20.74 6.16 45.42
C GLY A 263 -22.06 6.77 44.90
N PRO A 264 -22.82 7.54 45.71
CA PRO A 264 -24.27 7.81 45.52
C PRO A 264 -24.70 8.59 44.26
N GLN A 265 -23.75 9.09 43.46
CA GLN A 265 -23.97 9.65 42.11
C GLN A 265 -23.67 8.66 40.96
N ALA A 266 -23.35 7.40 41.28
CA ALA A 266 -23.13 6.34 40.30
C ALA A 266 -24.34 6.23 39.37
N ALA A 267 -24.09 6.22 38.06
CA ALA A 267 -25.12 6.00 37.07
C ALA A 267 -25.89 4.72 37.44
N LYS A 268 -27.22 4.83 37.62
CA LYS A 268 -28.13 3.70 37.87
C LYS A 268 -28.25 2.84 36.61
N LEU A 269 -27.16 2.18 36.25
CA LEU A 269 -27.09 1.28 35.11
C LEU A 269 -27.75 -0.04 35.53
N LYS A 270 -28.80 -0.47 34.82
CA LYS A 270 -29.49 -1.72 35.16
C LYS A 270 -28.55 -2.92 34.99
N ARG A 271 -28.75 -3.98 35.78
CA ARG A 271 -27.95 -5.22 35.70
C ARG A 271 -27.95 -5.79 34.27
N SER A 272 -29.08 -5.68 33.56
CA SER A 272 -29.26 -6.00 32.14
C SER A 272 -28.32 -5.27 31.20
N ASP A 273 -27.98 -4.01 31.50
CA ASP A 273 -27.17 -3.17 30.61
C ASP A 273 -25.69 -3.58 30.68
N ALA A 274 -25.21 -4.02 31.85
CA ALA A 274 -23.87 -4.61 31.99
C ALA A 274 -23.78 -6.01 31.39
N VAL A 275 -24.84 -6.81 31.50
CA VAL A 275 -24.91 -8.12 30.84
C VAL A 275 -24.89 -7.96 29.33
N ALA A 276 -25.61 -6.99 28.77
CA ALA A 276 -25.59 -6.71 27.33
C ALA A 276 -24.20 -6.28 26.84
N ILE A 277 -23.52 -5.38 27.57
CA ILE A 277 -22.13 -4.99 27.25
C ILE A 277 -21.19 -6.19 27.35
N GLY A 278 -21.33 -7.01 28.39
CA GLY A 278 -20.54 -8.22 28.58
C GLY A 278 -20.78 -9.25 27.48
N VAL A 279 -22.03 -9.45 27.04
CA VAL A 279 -22.39 -10.35 25.94
C VAL A 279 -21.86 -9.83 24.62
N VAL A 280 -21.95 -8.52 24.32
CA VAL A 280 -21.38 -7.94 23.10
C VAL A 280 -19.86 -8.05 23.09
N ALA A 281 -19.19 -7.74 24.21
CA ALA A 281 -17.74 -7.88 24.35
C ALA A 281 -17.30 -9.35 24.21
N MET A 282 -17.98 -10.28 24.87
CA MET A 282 -17.72 -11.72 24.76
C MET A 282 -18.02 -12.25 23.35
N SER A 283 -19.09 -11.79 22.70
CA SER A 283 -19.42 -12.18 21.33
C SER A 283 -18.37 -11.67 20.34
N CYS A 284 -17.85 -10.46 20.54
CA CYS A 284 -16.74 -9.93 19.74
C CYS A 284 -15.44 -10.71 19.99
N LEU A 285 -15.15 -11.09 21.24
CA LEU A 285 -14.00 -11.94 21.59
C LEU A 285 -14.12 -13.35 21.01
N VAL A 286 -15.33 -13.92 21.02
CA VAL A 286 -15.62 -15.22 20.40
C VAL A 286 -15.55 -15.14 18.88
N LEU A 287 -16.11 -14.09 18.25
CA LEU A 287 -15.97 -13.87 16.81
C LEU A 287 -14.51 -13.64 16.42
N LEU A 288 -13.75 -12.88 17.21
CA LEU A 288 -12.31 -12.74 17.04
C LEU A 288 -11.64 -14.11 17.14
N GLY A 289 -12.01 -14.92 18.12
CA GLY A 289 -11.55 -16.31 18.26
C GLY A 289 -11.89 -17.19 17.07
N VAL A 290 -13.04 -17.02 16.42
CA VAL A 290 -13.49 -17.80 15.25
C VAL A 290 -12.80 -17.32 13.97
N VAL A 291 -12.73 -16.01 13.74
CA VAL A 291 -12.03 -15.38 12.61
C VAL A 291 -10.54 -15.68 12.68
N THR A 292 -9.98 -15.70 13.89
CA THR A 292 -8.59 -16.12 14.09
C THR A 292 -8.48 -17.65 13.95
N ALA A 293 -9.27 -18.49 14.62
CA ALA A 293 -9.12 -19.95 14.56
C ALA A 293 -9.21 -20.55 13.14
N GLY A 294 -10.00 -19.99 12.22
CA GLY A 294 -10.12 -20.50 10.85
C GLY A 294 -8.92 -20.21 9.92
N GLY A 295 -8.28 -19.05 10.06
CA GLY A 295 -7.14 -18.62 9.22
C GLY A 295 -5.79 -18.67 9.93
N VAL A 296 -5.78 -18.42 11.24
CA VAL A 296 -4.57 -18.28 12.07
C VAL A 296 -4.01 -19.64 12.51
N ALA A 297 -4.79 -20.73 12.60
CA ALA A 297 -4.20 -22.05 12.82
C ALA A 297 -3.42 -22.58 11.59
N ARG A 298 -3.88 -22.21 10.38
CA ARG A 298 -3.16 -22.47 9.11
C ARG A 298 -2.03 -21.48 8.85
N ASP A 299 -2.18 -20.22 9.26
CA ASP A 299 -1.15 -19.19 9.06
C ASP A 299 -0.11 -19.12 10.19
N LEU A 300 -0.41 -19.38 11.47
CA LEU A 300 0.58 -19.41 12.58
C LEU A 300 1.52 -20.61 12.50
N SER A 301 1.10 -21.69 11.85
CA SER A 301 2.02 -22.76 11.47
C SER A 301 2.96 -22.33 10.32
N GLY A 302 2.67 -21.20 9.66
CA GLY A 302 3.49 -20.58 8.61
C GLY A 302 4.21 -19.27 8.98
N THR A 303 3.70 -18.48 9.94
CA THR A 303 4.24 -17.14 10.28
C THR A 303 5.51 -17.30 11.11
N ARG A 304 6.67 -17.27 10.44
CA ARG A 304 7.98 -17.32 11.10
C ARG A 304 8.44 -15.92 11.43
N LEU A 305 9.23 -15.77 12.51
CA LEU A 305 9.98 -14.53 12.82
C LEU A 305 10.83 -14.03 11.63
N GLY A 306 11.14 -14.89 10.65
CA GLY A 306 11.81 -14.53 9.39
C GLY A 306 10.99 -13.66 8.44
N GLU A 307 9.65 -13.61 8.54
CA GLU A 307 8.80 -12.73 7.71
C GLU A 307 8.97 -11.25 8.08
N LEU A 308 9.46 -10.94 9.29
CA LEU A 308 9.84 -9.57 9.65
C LEU A 308 11.02 -9.06 8.80
N SER A 309 11.83 -9.97 8.27
CA SER A 309 12.97 -9.68 7.38
C SER A 309 12.65 -9.87 5.88
N GLU A 310 11.43 -10.22 5.51
CA GLU A 310 11.05 -10.36 4.10
C GLU A 310 10.96 -9.01 3.37
N ALA A 311 11.30 -9.03 2.09
CA ALA A 311 11.24 -7.88 1.20
C ALA A 311 9.78 -7.37 1.11
N GLY A 312 9.55 -6.14 1.58
CA GLY A 312 8.24 -5.50 1.61
C GLY A 312 7.52 -5.56 2.97
N SER A 313 8.17 -6.07 4.02
CA SER A 313 7.61 -6.03 5.38
C SER A 313 7.53 -4.60 5.92
N ARG A 314 6.54 -4.31 6.78
CA ARG A 314 6.43 -3.00 7.46
C ARG A 314 7.66 -2.65 8.27
N PHE A 315 8.31 -3.65 8.88
CA PHE A 315 9.51 -3.44 9.67
C PHE A 315 10.68 -3.00 8.79
N GLN A 316 10.82 -3.56 7.59
CA GLN A 316 11.79 -3.09 6.61
C GLN A 316 11.52 -1.62 6.25
N VAL A 317 10.26 -1.26 5.97
CA VAL A 317 9.86 0.13 5.69
C VAL A 317 10.24 1.06 6.85
N TRP A 318 10.00 0.66 8.10
CA TRP A 318 10.36 1.47 9.28
C TRP A 318 11.88 1.64 9.41
N ARG A 319 12.64 0.55 9.22
CA ARG A 319 14.09 0.56 9.29
C ARG A 319 14.70 1.43 8.19
N GLU A 320 14.26 1.27 6.95
CA GLU A 320 14.73 2.07 5.81
C GLU A 320 14.34 3.54 5.96
N SER A 321 13.12 3.81 6.45
CA SER A 321 12.67 5.18 6.75
C SER A 321 13.49 5.87 7.84
N SER A 322 14.14 5.12 8.72
CA SER A 322 15.01 5.72 9.75
C SER A 322 16.24 6.41 9.16
N ALA A 323 16.69 6.04 7.95
CA ALA A 323 17.76 6.74 7.24
C ALA A 323 17.43 8.21 6.92
N LEU A 324 16.13 8.57 6.81
CA LEU A 324 15.74 9.97 6.66
C LEU A 324 16.07 10.81 7.91
N LEU A 325 16.19 10.19 9.08
CA LEU A 325 16.51 10.91 10.31
C LEU A 325 17.96 11.39 10.32
N ASP A 326 18.86 10.76 9.57
CA ASP A 326 20.26 11.22 9.47
C ASP A 326 20.36 12.61 8.81
N GLU A 327 19.54 12.85 7.78
CA GLU A 327 19.50 14.11 7.03
C GLU A 327 18.49 15.13 7.61
N TYR A 328 17.39 14.66 8.21
CA TYR A 328 16.22 15.51 8.54
C TYR A 328 15.79 15.48 10.03
N ARG A 329 16.66 15.03 10.96
CA ARG A 329 16.34 14.89 12.41
C ARG A 329 15.70 16.09 13.10
N LEU A 330 16.07 17.33 12.75
CA LEU A 330 15.64 18.52 13.50
C LEU A 330 14.27 19.03 13.07
N THR A 331 14.03 19.05 11.77
CA THR A 331 12.87 19.74 11.18
C THR A 331 11.93 18.80 10.44
N GLY A 332 12.33 17.54 10.25
CA GLY A 332 11.63 16.54 9.48
C GLY A 332 11.67 16.80 7.97
N ILE A 333 11.10 15.88 7.20
CA ILE A 333 11.02 15.99 5.74
C ILE A 333 9.92 16.94 5.25
N GLY A 334 9.05 17.40 6.15
CA GLY A 334 7.81 18.08 5.81
C GLY A 334 6.62 17.15 5.86
N ARG A 335 5.60 17.47 6.66
CA ARG A 335 4.35 16.69 6.72
C ARG A 335 3.78 16.55 5.30
N GLY A 336 3.53 15.31 4.87
CA GLY A 336 3.02 15.00 3.52
C GLY A 336 4.08 14.73 2.46
N ALA A 337 5.37 14.93 2.75
CA ALA A 337 6.44 14.73 1.77
C ALA A 337 6.97 13.29 1.70
N PHE A 338 6.50 12.38 2.58
CA PHE A 338 7.00 11.00 2.64
C PHE A 338 6.89 10.26 1.30
N ALA A 339 5.78 10.41 0.58
CA ALA A 339 5.56 9.73 -0.70
C ALA A 339 6.59 10.09 -1.79
N VAL A 340 7.24 11.26 -1.72
CA VAL A 340 8.32 11.64 -2.65
C VAL A 340 9.71 11.34 -2.11
N ALA A 341 9.85 11.16 -0.79
CA ALA A 341 11.12 10.83 -0.15
C ALA A 341 11.38 9.32 -0.09
N SER A 342 10.32 8.51 0.06
CA SER A 342 10.40 7.06 0.20
C SER A 342 11.07 6.33 -0.98
N PRO A 343 10.94 6.76 -2.26
CA PRO A 343 11.58 6.05 -3.37
C PRO A 343 13.13 6.10 -3.36
N ARG A 344 13.74 7.04 -2.63
CA ARG A 344 15.20 7.14 -2.49
C ARG A 344 15.78 6.11 -1.52
N ILE A 345 14.99 5.69 -0.53
CA ILE A 345 15.47 4.88 0.60
C ILE A 345 14.97 3.43 0.56
N HIS A 346 13.92 3.14 -0.23
CA HIS A 346 13.39 1.79 -0.37
C HIS A 346 13.88 1.15 -1.67
N ASP A 347 14.45 -0.05 -1.57
CA ASP A 347 14.93 -0.86 -2.73
C ASP A 347 13.77 -1.57 -3.47
N SER A 348 12.53 -1.16 -3.20
CA SER A 348 11.32 -1.76 -3.74
C SER A 348 11.00 -1.17 -5.11
N SER A 349 11.36 -1.89 -6.18
CA SER A 349 11.09 -1.49 -7.57
C SER A 349 9.61 -1.62 -7.98
N ALA A 350 8.76 -2.19 -7.11
CA ALA A 350 7.37 -2.51 -7.42
C ALA A 350 6.32 -1.71 -6.61
N ILE A 351 6.63 -1.26 -5.39
CA ILE A 351 5.67 -0.62 -4.49
C ILE A 351 6.26 0.64 -3.87
N ALA A 352 5.73 1.80 -4.25
CA ALA A 352 5.99 3.06 -3.56
C ALA A 352 5.10 3.14 -2.31
N TYR A 353 5.72 3.24 -1.13
CA TYR A 353 4.99 3.42 0.12
C TYR A 353 4.62 4.90 0.30
N PRO A 354 3.31 5.27 0.31
CA PRO A 354 2.91 6.66 0.50
C PRO A 354 3.07 7.11 1.96
N HIS A 355 3.15 6.17 2.91
CA HIS A 355 3.30 6.40 4.35
C HIS A 355 4.09 5.25 5.00
N MET A 356 4.61 5.46 6.21
CA MET A 356 5.33 4.44 6.99
C MET A 356 4.44 3.34 7.58
N GLU A 357 3.11 3.43 7.47
CA GLU A 357 2.18 2.53 8.15
C GLU A 357 2.37 2.49 9.68
N ASN A 358 2.76 3.63 10.26
CA ASN A 358 2.84 3.87 11.70
C ASN A 358 2.78 5.38 11.96
N GLU A 359 1.66 5.89 12.50
CA GLU A 359 1.45 7.34 12.67
C GLU A 359 2.49 7.97 13.62
N TYR A 360 2.97 7.23 14.60
CA TYR A 360 3.91 7.72 15.61
C TYR A 360 5.31 7.90 15.03
N LEU A 361 5.81 6.90 14.29
CA LEU A 361 7.08 7.02 13.57
C LEU A 361 6.99 8.04 12.43
N GLN A 362 5.84 8.07 11.74
CA GLN A 362 5.56 9.07 10.72
C GLN A 362 5.65 10.49 11.28
N ALA A 363 5.15 10.75 12.50
CA ALA A 363 5.26 12.06 13.14
C ALA A 363 6.73 12.48 13.37
N VAL A 364 7.61 11.53 13.72
CA VAL A 364 9.05 11.78 13.89
C VAL A 364 9.71 12.13 12.56
N VAL A 365 9.39 11.39 11.49
CA VAL A 365 9.93 11.66 10.15
C VAL A 365 9.39 12.98 9.58
N ASP A 366 8.09 13.25 9.76
CA ASP A 366 7.42 14.42 9.20
C ASP A 366 7.86 15.73 9.86
N TRP A 367 7.96 15.78 11.19
CA TRP A 367 8.23 17.01 11.97
C TRP A 367 9.61 17.05 12.65
N GLY A 368 10.41 15.99 12.54
CA GLY A 368 11.67 15.84 13.26
C GLY A 368 11.47 15.52 14.75
N PHE A 369 12.55 15.15 15.43
CA PHE A 369 12.52 14.81 16.86
C PHE A 369 11.94 15.92 17.75
N PRO A 370 12.36 17.21 17.61
CA PRO A 370 11.84 18.27 18.47
C PRO A 370 10.33 18.49 18.27
N GLY A 371 9.87 18.49 17.02
CA GLY A 371 8.45 18.65 16.69
C GLY A 371 7.61 17.49 17.21
N ALA A 372 8.06 16.25 16.97
CA ALA A 372 7.37 15.06 17.45
C ALA A 372 7.33 14.97 18.98
N ALA A 373 8.44 15.32 19.67
CA ALA A 373 8.48 15.36 21.13
C ALA A 373 7.49 16.39 21.69
N ALA A 374 7.43 17.59 21.11
CA ALA A 374 6.48 18.62 21.52
C ALA A 374 5.02 18.17 21.32
N LEU A 375 4.71 17.53 20.19
CA LEU A 375 3.40 16.95 19.93
C LEU A 375 3.06 15.84 20.92
N ALA A 376 4.02 14.97 21.23
CA ALA A 376 3.83 13.89 22.21
C ALA A 376 3.51 14.43 23.61
N LEU A 377 4.19 15.49 24.06
CA LEU A 377 3.90 16.12 25.36
C LEU A 377 2.47 16.69 25.42
N VAL A 378 2.02 17.37 24.37
CA VAL A 378 0.65 17.91 24.32
C VAL A 378 -0.38 16.78 24.17
N LEU A 379 -0.05 15.71 23.45
CA LEU A 379 -0.89 14.52 23.35
C LEU A 379 -1.03 13.82 24.71
N ILE A 380 0.06 13.68 25.48
CA ILE A 380 0.02 13.15 26.86
C ILE A 380 -0.90 14.00 27.73
N TRP A 381 -0.82 15.34 27.62
CA TRP A 381 -1.74 16.25 28.31
C TRP A 381 -3.20 16.02 27.89
N LEU A 382 -3.48 15.90 26.58
CA LEU A 382 -4.82 15.59 26.06
C LEU A 382 -5.36 14.25 26.58
N VAL A 383 -4.54 13.19 26.52
CA VAL A 383 -4.89 11.85 26.99
C VAL A 383 -5.15 11.86 28.49
N THR A 384 -4.35 12.58 29.27
CA THR A 384 -4.53 12.70 30.73
C THR A 384 -5.85 13.37 31.08
N VAL A 385 -6.17 14.49 30.40
CA VAL A 385 -7.46 15.17 30.55
C VAL A 385 -8.61 14.26 30.09
N GLY A 386 -8.44 13.57 28.97
CA GLY A 386 -9.44 12.67 28.41
C GLY A 386 -9.71 11.47 29.29
N ALA A 387 -8.69 10.81 29.83
CA ALA A 387 -8.82 9.66 30.72
C ALA A 387 -9.51 10.04 32.03
N ARG A 388 -9.25 11.24 32.56
CA ARG A 388 -9.98 11.79 33.71
C ARG A 388 -11.45 11.99 33.39
N ASN A 389 -11.74 12.62 32.25
CA ASN A 389 -13.12 12.95 31.87
C ASN A 389 -13.92 11.73 31.38
N ALA A 390 -13.26 10.68 30.88
CA ALA A 390 -13.85 9.40 30.50
C ALA A 390 -14.54 8.69 31.69
N ARG A 391 -14.19 9.07 32.93
CA ARG A 391 -14.82 8.56 34.16
C ARG A 391 -16.10 9.29 34.55
N THR A 392 -16.47 10.36 33.85
CA THR A 392 -17.64 11.19 34.22
C THR A 392 -18.98 10.59 33.80
N GLY A 393 -19.00 9.81 32.72
CA GLY A 393 -20.22 9.17 32.22
C GLY A 393 -19.96 8.18 31.08
N PRO A 394 -20.98 7.41 30.68
CA PRO A 394 -20.81 6.41 29.63
C PRO A 394 -20.48 7.03 28.27
N LEU A 395 -21.02 8.21 27.96
CA LEU A 395 -20.77 8.90 26.70
C LEU A 395 -19.28 9.24 26.53
N GLU A 396 -18.69 9.85 27.56
CA GLU A 396 -17.27 10.16 27.62
C GLU A 396 -16.42 8.87 27.59
N ALA A 397 -16.84 7.81 28.28
CA ALA A 397 -16.17 6.51 28.23
C ALA A 397 -16.16 5.90 26.81
N GLY A 398 -17.26 5.99 26.08
CA GLY A 398 -17.36 5.50 24.70
C GLY A 398 -16.47 6.27 23.73
N ALA A 399 -16.43 7.60 23.87
CA ALA A 399 -15.51 8.44 23.09
C ALA A 399 -14.04 8.11 23.38
N PHE A 400 -13.67 7.92 24.64
CA PHE A 400 -12.30 7.54 25.02
C PHE A 400 -11.93 6.14 24.51
N ALA A 401 -12.82 5.16 24.67
CA ALA A 401 -12.62 3.82 24.15
C ALA A 401 -12.40 3.78 22.64
N GLY A 402 -13.17 4.56 21.87
CA GLY A 402 -12.98 4.66 20.42
C GLY A 402 -11.65 5.32 20.03
N LEU A 403 -11.19 6.32 20.79
CA LEU A 403 -9.86 6.91 20.59
C LEU A 403 -8.72 5.95 20.96
N VAL A 404 -8.90 5.08 21.95
CA VAL A 404 -7.95 4.01 22.29
C VAL A 404 -7.84 2.99 21.15
N ALA A 405 -8.96 2.61 20.53
CA ALA A 405 -8.94 1.78 19.33
C ALA A 405 -8.09 2.42 18.22
N LEU A 406 -8.36 3.68 17.88
CA LEU A 406 -7.57 4.38 16.87
C LEU A 406 -6.09 4.47 17.24
N ALA A 407 -5.76 4.80 18.50
CA ALA A 407 -4.37 4.88 18.93
C ALA A 407 -3.64 3.54 18.73
N PHE A 408 -4.28 2.42 19.07
CA PHE A 408 -3.71 1.10 18.86
C PHE A 408 -3.54 0.77 17.37
N GLU A 409 -4.55 1.03 16.55
CA GLU A 409 -4.50 0.71 15.12
C GLU A 409 -3.43 1.52 14.37
N ASN A 410 -3.23 2.78 14.76
CA ASN A 410 -2.19 3.64 14.20
C ASN A 410 -0.75 3.27 14.62
N LEU A 411 -0.54 2.21 15.41
CA LEU A 411 0.78 1.59 15.59
C LEU A 411 1.24 0.83 14.34
N ASN A 412 0.29 0.40 13.51
CA ASN A 412 0.56 -0.39 12.31
C ASN A 412 -0.30 0.08 11.13
N ASP A 413 -0.75 1.34 11.19
CA ASP A 413 -1.53 2.00 10.15
C ASP A 413 -1.40 3.54 10.29
N PHE A 414 -2.06 4.27 9.39
CA PHE A 414 -2.03 5.74 9.28
C PHE A 414 -3.43 6.35 9.08
N SER A 415 -4.44 5.73 9.70
CA SER A 415 -5.87 6.08 9.56
C SER A 415 -6.19 7.57 9.84
N LEU A 416 -5.43 8.27 10.68
CA LEU A 416 -5.64 9.69 11.00
C LEU A 416 -5.26 10.65 9.85
N TRP A 417 -4.55 10.17 8.82
CA TRP A 417 -4.33 10.93 7.59
C TRP A 417 -5.61 11.14 6.77
N MET A 418 -6.60 10.27 6.97
CA MET A 418 -7.91 10.36 6.31
C MET A 418 -8.78 11.39 7.04
N PRO A 419 -9.16 12.52 6.40
CA PRO A 419 -9.98 13.53 7.06
C PRO A 419 -11.29 12.99 7.62
N GLY A 420 -11.91 12.01 6.95
CA GLY A 420 -13.12 11.37 7.45
C GLY A 420 -12.98 10.76 8.85
N ILE A 421 -11.84 10.13 9.13
CA ILE A 421 -11.54 9.53 10.43
C ILE A 421 -11.05 10.62 11.41
N ALA A 422 -10.18 11.51 10.96
CA ALA A 422 -9.63 12.59 11.78
C ALA A 422 -10.72 13.51 12.35
N TYR A 423 -11.70 13.95 11.55
CA TYR A 423 -12.81 14.79 12.04
C TYR A 423 -13.67 14.07 13.09
N ALA A 424 -13.93 12.77 12.91
CA ALA A 424 -14.67 11.97 13.89
C ALA A 424 -13.87 11.77 15.19
N ALA A 425 -12.56 11.52 15.08
CA ALA A 425 -11.65 11.44 16.22
C ALA A 425 -11.59 12.77 16.98
N ILE A 426 -11.51 13.90 16.26
CA ILE A 426 -11.56 15.24 16.85
C ILE A 426 -12.91 15.45 17.56
N ALA A 427 -14.03 15.04 16.97
CA ALA A 427 -15.34 15.13 17.62
C ALA A 427 -15.42 14.30 18.91
N ALA A 428 -14.82 13.10 18.94
CA ALA A 428 -14.71 12.29 20.15
C ALA A 428 -13.81 12.97 21.19
N ALA A 429 -12.66 13.52 20.79
CA ALA A 429 -11.74 14.25 21.66
C ALA A 429 -12.38 15.54 22.22
N VAL A 430 -13.24 16.21 21.46
CA VAL A 430 -14.01 17.40 21.91
C VAL A 430 -14.89 17.07 23.11
N VAL A 431 -15.53 15.90 23.13
CA VAL A 431 -16.37 15.45 24.25
C VAL A 431 -15.54 15.22 25.52
N LEU A 432 -14.28 14.85 25.35
CA LEU A 432 -13.33 14.60 26.44
C LEU A 432 -12.56 15.84 26.89
N ALA A 433 -12.32 16.80 26.01
CA ALA A 433 -11.52 17.99 26.25
C ALA A 433 -12.37 19.28 26.31
N TRP A 434 -13.65 19.15 26.69
CA TRP A 434 -14.59 20.25 26.76
C TRP A 434 -14.15 21.31 27.77
N VAL A 435 -14.46 22.57 27.46
CA VAL A 435 -14.10 23.72 28.30
C VAL A 435 -15.37 24.53 28.59
N PRO A 436 -15.56 24.99 29.86
CA PRO A 436 -16.63 25.91 30.18
C PRO A 436 -16.59 27.18 29.32
N ILE A 437 -17.76 27.72 29.02
CA ILE A 437 -17.91 28.95 28.25
C ILE A 437 -18.45 30.04 29.16
N VAL A 438 -17.79 31.20 29.14
CA VAL A 438 -18.21 32.40 29.87
C VAL A 438 -18.57 33.52 28.90
N GLU A 439 -19.41 34.44 29.36
CA GLU A 439 -19.78 35.64 28.60
C GLU A 439 -18.80 36.77 28.96
N LEU A 440 -18.10 37.32 27.97
CA LEU A 440 -17.10 38.36 28.19
C LEU A 440 -17.79 39.70 28.51
N PRO A 441 -17.26 40.49 29.47
CA PRO A 441 -17.86 41.76 29.89
C PRO A 441 -17.72 42.88 28.83
N VAL A 442 -16.85 42.71 27.83
CA VAL A 442 -16.51 43.74 26.83
C VAL A 442 -17.43 43.66 25.60
N ARG A 443 -17.67 44.80 24.92
CA ARG A 443 -18.44 44.87 23.66
C ARG A 443 -17.81 43.97 22.58
N SER A 444 -18.63 43.18 21.89
CA SER A 444 -18.19 42.26 20.82
C SER A 444 -17.40 42.92 19.68
N ARG A 445 -17.57 44.23 19.43
CA ARG A 445 -16.85 44.97 18.38
C ARG A 445 -15.32 44.95 18.57
N VAL A 446 -14.83 44.76 19.80
CA VAL A 446 -13.38 44.75 20.10
C VAL A 446 -12.71 43.42 19.68
N PHE A 447 -13.39 42.28 19.83
CA PHE A 447 -12.80 40.96 19.53
C PHE A 447 -13.03 40.47 18.10
N VAL A 448 -14.01 41.05 17.39
CA VAL A 448 -14.26 40.73 15.98
C VAL A 448 -13.00 40.88 15.11
N PRO A 449 -12.25 42.01 15.12
CA PRO A 449 -11.06 42.13 14.28
C PRO A 449 -9.99 41.09 14.61
N VAL A 450 -9.79 40.79 15.90
CA VAL A 450 -8.83 39.76 16.34
C VAL A 450 -9.23 38.37 15.83
N ARG A 451 -10.51 37.99 15.96
CA ARG A 451 -10.97 36.68 15.48
C ARG A 451 -10.97 36.58 13.96
N VAL A 452 -11.27 37.67 13.25
CA VAL A 452 -11.12 37.72 11.80
C VAL A 452 -9.65 37.52 11.43
N ALA A 453 -8.74 38.25 12.08
CA ALA A 453 -7.29 38.10 11.86
C ALA A 453 -6.78 36.68 12.15
N LEU A 454 -7.34 35.98 13.14
CA LEU A 454 -7.02 34.58 13.41
C LEU A 454 -7.62 33.60 12.39
N LEU A 455 -8.77 33.89 11.78
CA LEU A 455 -9.38 33.05 10.76
C LEU A 455 -8.78 33.25 9.38
N THR A 456 -8.33 34.47 9.06
CA THR A 456 -7.70 34.81 7.77
C THR A 456 -6.60 33.82 7.36
N PRO A 457 -5.57 33.52 8.18
CA PRO A 457 -4.50 32.61 7.77
C PRO A 457 -5.01 31.18 7.50
N LEU A 458 -6.03 30.72 8.23
CA LEU A 458 -6.64 29.40 8.00
C LEU A 458 -7.32 29.36 6.63
N VAL A 459 -8.12 30.40 6.31
CA VAL A 459 -8.80 30.51 5.01
C VAL A 459 -7.80 30.66 3.88
N VAL A 460 -6.73 31.44 4.08
CA VAL A 460 -5.64 31.60 3.11
C VAL A 460 -4.93 30.27 2.85
N ALA A 461 -4.59 29.49 3.89
CA ALA A 461 -3.99 28.17 3.71
C ALA A 461 -4.88 27.24 2.87
N ILE A 462 -6.19 27.21 3.13
CA ILE A 462 -7.17 26.44 2.36
C ILE A 462 -7.25 26.93 0.90
N ALA A 463 -7.25 28.24 0.67
CA ALA A 463 -7.29 28.83 -0.66
C ALA A 463 -6.01 28.52 -1.46
N ILE A 464 -4.83 28.62 -0.85
CA ILE A 464 -3.55 28.25 -1.48
C ILE A 464 -3.55 26.76 -1.80
N ALA A 465 -3.99 25.90 -0.88
CA ALA A 465 -4.14 24.47 -1.13
C ALA A 465 -5.13 24.18 -2.28
N GLY A 466 -6.12 25.03 -2.55
CA GLY A 466 -7.04 24.95 -3.70
C GLY A 466 -6.48 25.54 -5.01
N SER A 467 -5.41 26.31 -4.95
CA SER A 467 -4.76 26.98 -6.09
C SER A 467 -3.72 26.10 -6.81
N PRO A 468 -3.21 26.48 -7.99
CA PRO A 468 -2.12 25.73 -8.65
C PRO A 468 -0.88 25.46 -7.77
N VAL A 469 -0.63 26.27 -6.74
CA VAL A 469 0.48 26.10 -5.78
C VAL A 469 0.33 24.83 -4.94
N GLY A 470 -0.90 24.44 -4.58
CA GLY A 470 -1.19 23.23 -3.78
C GLY A 470 -1.43 21.97 -4.60
N VAL A 471 -1.04 21.94 -5.87
CA VAL A 471 -1.19 20.73 -6.72
C VAL A 471 -0.19 19.68 -6.25
N GLN A 472 -0.67 18.46 -5.97
CA GLN A 472 0.19 17.33 -5.60
C GLN A 472 1.00 16.83 -6.80
N VAL A 473 2.19 16.29 -6.52
CA VAL A 473 3.16 15.81 -7.51
C VAL A 473 2.55 14.93 -8.59
N ASN A 474 1.73 13.92 -8.25
CA ASN A 474 1.14 13.00 -9.21
C ASN A 474 0.20 13.69 -10.20
N ALA A 475 -0.60 14.65 -9.72
CA ALA A 475 -1.49 15.41 -10.58
C ALA A 475 -0.71 16.37 -11.48
N ASP A 476 0.37 16.95 -10.97
CA ASP A 476 1.21 17.90 -11.69
C ASP A 476 2.04 17.22 -12.78
N THR A 477 2.71 16.12 -12.47
CA THR A 477 3.46 15.31 -13.45
C THR A 477 2.54 14.68 -14.49
N SER A 478 1.31 14.30 -14.12
CA SER A 478 0.30 13.84 -15.07
C SER A 478 -0.12 14.95 -16.04
N ARG A 479 -0.30 16.19 -15.55
CA ARG A 479 -0.59 17.35 -16.41
C ARG A 479 0.58 17.68 -17.33
N LEU A 480 1.80 17.67 -16.80
CA LEU A 480 3.01 17.88 -17.59
C LEU A 480 3.17 16.81 -18.66
N THR A 481 2.94 15.53 -18.34
CA THR A 481 3.01 14.42 -19.31
C THR A 481 2.01 14.64 -20.45
N LYS A 482 0.76 15.03 -20.14
CA LYS A 482 -0.25 15.36 -21.16
C LYS A 482 0.18 16.54 -22.03
N LEU A 483 0.71 17.61 -21.41
CA LEU A 483 1.22 18.78 -22.13
C LEU A 483 2.36 18.40 -23.07
N LEU A 484 3.35 17.65 -22.61
CA LEU A 484 4.47 17.19 -23.46
C LEU A 484 4.00 16.28 -24.60
N GLY A 485 2.92 15.52 -24.40
CA GLY A 485 2.26 14.74 -25.46
C GLY A 485 1.60 15.57 -26.56
N THR A 486 1.36 16.87 -26.34
CA THR A 486 0.89 17.80 -27.39
C THR A 486 2.03 18.36 -28.25
N HIS A 487 3.28 17.95 -27.99
CA HIS A 487 4.48 18.39 -28.69
C HIS A 487 4.63 19.93 -28.77
N PRO A 488 4.60 20.64 -27.62
CA PRO A 488 4.90 22.07 -27.60
C PRO A 488 6.33 22.33 -28.06
N ASP A 489 6.64 23.58 -28.41
CA ASP A 489 8.01 23.98 -28.71
C ASP A 489 8.94 23.74 -27.51
N ALA A 490 10.23 23.56 -27.81
CA ALA A 490 11.23 23.18 -26.81
C ALA A 490 11.32 24.14 -25.61
N ARG A 491 11.16 25.45 -25.85
CA ARG A 491 11.25 26.45 -24.77
C ARG A 491 10.05 26.36 -23.84
N THR A 492 8.85 26.24 -24.39
CA THR A 492 7.63 26.06 -23.60
C THR A 492 7.64 24.75 -22.84
N ALA A 493 8.11 23.65 -23.46
CA ALA A 493 8.27 22.37 -22.81
C ALA A 493 9.23 22.47 -21.60
N GLU A 494 10.41 23.05 -21.82
CA GLU A 494 11.44 23.22 -20.79
C GLU A 494 10.93 24.08 -19.63
N ALA A 495 10.29 25.21 -19.92
CA ALA A 495 9.76 26.11 -18.90
C ALA A 495 8.73 25.41 -17.99
N HIS A 496 7.80 24.63 -18.56
CA HIS A 496 6.81 23.89 -17.77
C HIS A 496 7.43 22.75 -16.96
N ALA A 497 8.43 22.05 -17.51
CA ALA A 497 9.12 20.98 -16.81
C ALA A 497 9.98 21.52 -15.66
N ALA A 498 10.73 22.61 -15.88
CA ALA A 498 11.52 23.29 -14.86
C ALA A 498 10.62 23.86 -13.75
N GLU A 499 9.49 24.45 -14.08
CA GLU A 499 8.50 24.94 -13.11
C GLU A 499 7.95 23.82 -12.23
N THR A 500 7.56 22.71 -12.85
CA THR A 500 7.04 21.52 -12.15
C THR A 500 8.08 20.95 -11.19
N TRP A 501 9.33 20.83 -11.64
CA TRP A 501 10.40 20.31 -10.79
C TRP A 501 10.80 21.28 -9.67
N ARG A 502 10.75 22.60 -9.92
CA ARG A 502 10.97 23.60 -8.86
C ARG A 502 9.90 23.54 -7.77
N ARG A 503 8.64 23.28 -8.13
CA ARG A 503 7.54 23.09 -7.16
C ARG A 503 7.67 21.78 -6.38
N HIS A 504 8.20 20.72 -7.02
CA HIS A 504 8.38 19.40 -6.45
C HIS A 504 9.86 18.96 -6.47
N PRO A 505 10.74 19.58 -5.68
CA PRO A 505 12.20 19.42 -5.81
C PRO A 505 12.69 17.99 -5.56
N SER A 506 12.00 17.22 -4.71
CA SER A 506 12.32 15.80 -4.45
C SER A 506 11.67 14.82 -5.43
N SER A 507 10.90 15.29 -6.41
CA SER A 507 10.20 14.41 -7.35
C SER A 507 11.13 13.87 -8.42
N TYR A 508 11.47 12.58 -8.33
CA TYR A 508 12.17 11.85 -9.40
C TYR A 508 11.38 11.90 -10.72
N ALA A 509 10.04 11.88 -10.66
CA ALA A 509 9.18 11.91 -11.83
C ALA A 509 9.22 13.28 -12.54
N ALA A 510 9.19 14.38 -11.78
CA ALA A 510 9.35 15.72 -12.35
C ALA A 510 10.76 15.92 -12.94
N ALA A 511 11.81 15.48 -12.23
CA ALA A 511 13.19 15.49 -12.71
C ALA A 511 13.34 14.66 -14.00
N GLY A 512 12.75 13.46 -14.06
CA GLY A 512 12.74 12.60 -15.24
C GLY A 512 12.05 13.25 -16.44
N LEU A 513 10.89 13.90 -16.25
CA LEU A 513 10.21 14.63 -17.33
C LEU A 513 11.03 15.82 -17.83
N MET A 514 11.75 16.52 -16.93
CA MET A 514 12.71 17.55 -17.32
C MET A 514 13.88 16.99 -18.13
N ALA A 515 14.48 15.88 -17.68
CA ALA A 515 15.54 15.20 -18.42
C ALA A 515 15.10 14.76 -19.83
N ARG A 516 13.89 14.19 -19.96
CA ARG A 516 13.30 13.83 -21.26
C ARG A 516 13.12 15.04 -22.17
N THR A 517 12.66 16.16 -21.61
CA THR A 517 12.45 17.40 -22.35
C THR A 517 13.76 17.97 -22.88
N LEU A 518 14.79 18.04 -22.03
CA LEU A 518 16.13 18.47 -22.42
C LEU A 518 16.76 17.54 -23.47
N PHE A 519 16.57 16.22 -23.32
CA PHE A 519 17.08 15.25 -24.27
C PHE A 519 16.44 15.38 -25.65
N ALA A 520 15.11 15.57 -25.70
CA ALA A 520 14.39 15.85 -26.94
C ALA A 520 14.88 17.15 -27.62
N ALA A 521 15.27 18.15 -26.82
CA ALA A 521 15.86 19.40 -27.29
C ALA A 521 17.37 19.31 -27.62
N LYS A 522 17.99 18.13 -27.47
CA LYS A 522 19.45 17.91 -27.64
C LYS A 522 20.31 18.80 -26.73
N ASP A 523 19.81 19.14 -25.56
CA ASP A 523 20.53 19.93 -24.56
C ASP A 523 21.49 19.06 -23.74
N ARG A 524 22.74 19.51 -23.59
CA ARG A 524 23.79 18.81 -22.84
C ARG A 524 23.46 18.60 -21.36
N ARG A 525 22.59 19.43 -20.78
CA ARG A 525 22.12 19.33 -19.39
C ARG A 525 21.30 18.06 -19.14
N ALA A 526 20.75 17.42 -20.18
CA ALA A 526 19.86 16.26 -20.06
C ALA A 526 20.44 15.13 -19.19
N ILE A 527 21.72 14.78 -19.38
CA ILE A 527 22.39 13.71 -18.62
C ILE A 527 22.53 14.09 -17.14
N SER A 528 22.91 15.35 -16.85
CA SER A 528 23.03 15.82 -15.46
C SER A 528 21.69 15.75 -14.71
N VAL A 529 20.61 16.16 -15.38
CA VAL A 529 19.25 16.09 -14.81
C VAL A 529 18.76 14.64 -14.68
N ALA A 530 19.09 13.77 -15.65
CA ALA A 530 18.75 12.34 -15.57
C ALA A 530 19.45 11.66 -14.39
N ASN A 531 20.74 11.94 -14.19
CA ASN A 531 21.49 11.45 -13.02
C ASN A 531 20.88 11.96 -11.72
N ARG A 532 20.44 13.23 -11.67
CA ARG A 532 19.73 13.76 -10.50
C ARG A 532 18.41 13.02 -10.24
N ALA A 533 17.65 12.70 -11.29
CA ALA A 533 16.45 11.90 -11.16
C ALA A 533 16.74 10.50 -10.59
N LEU A 534 17.84 9.85 -11.04
CA LEU A 534 18.28 8.56 -10.50
C LEU A 534 18.71 8.64 -9.03
N VAL A 535 19.34 9.73 -8.58
CA VAL A 535 19.63 9.92 -7.14
C VAL A 535 18.35 9.97 -6.31
N LEU A 536 17.27 10.55 -6.85
CA LEU A 536 15.97 10.63 -6.18
C LEU A 536 15.20 9.30 -6.20
N HIS A 537 15.47 8.41 -7.16
CA HIS A 537 14.91 7.07 -7.21
C HIS A 537 15.86 6.10 -7.94
N PRO A 538 16.83 5.50 -7.20
CA PRO A 538 17.89 4.68 -7.79
C PRO A 538 17.41 3.37 -8.42
N THR A 539 16.19 2.96 -8.11
CA THR A 539 15.58 1.70 -8.55
C THR A 539 14.45 1.92 -9.57
N SER A 540 14.42 3.09 -10.22
CA SER A 540 13.38 3.42 -11.21
C SER A 540 13.73 2.87 -12.59
N GLY A 541 13.06 1.79 -13.01
CA GLY A 541 13.29 1.19 -14.32
C GLY A 541 13.04 2.15 -15.50
N GLU A 542 12.11 3.10 -15.36
CA GLU A 542 11.84 4.12 -16.40
C GLU A 542 12.99 5.14 -16.53
N LEU A 543 13.64 5.49 -15.41
CA LEU A 543 14.79 6.41 -15.45
C LEU A 543 16.03 5.74 -16.02
N HIS A 544 16.28 4.48 -15.65
CA HIS A 544 17.36 3.69 -16.25
C HIS A 544 17.16 3.51 -17.76
N ARG A 545 15.93 3.21 -18.22
CA ARG A 545 15.61 3.18 -19.65
C ARG A 545 15.93 4.52 -20.32
N LEU A 546 15.53 5.63 -19.71
CA LEU A 546 15.81 6.97 -20.24
C LEU A 546 17.32 7.23 -20.37
N VAL A 547 18.11 6.92 -19.34
CA VAL A 547 19.57 7.09 -19.38
C VAL A 547 20.19 6.19 -20.44
N ALA A 548 19.74 4.95 -20.57
CA ALA A 548 20.19 4.03 -21.62
C ALA A 548 19.95 4.60 -23.04
N GLN A 549 18.78 5.21 -23.28
CA GLN A 549 18.48 5.90 -24.54
C GLN A 549 19.42 7.08 -24.80
N MET A 550 19.73 7.88 -23.77
CA MET A 550 20.68 8.99 -23.89
C MET A 550 22.11 8.53 -24.21
N LEU A 551 22.55 7.44 -23.57
CA LEU A 551 23.86 6.84 -23.77
C LEU A 551 24.00 6.23 -25.17
N LEU A 552 22.96 5.54 -25.66
CA LEU A 552 22.91 5.05 -27.04
C LEU A 552 23.02 6.20 -28.06
N ALA A 553 22.27 7.28 -27.85
CA ALA A 553 22.32 8.45 -28.71
C ALA A 553 23.71 9.13 -28.69
N SER A 554 24.44 8.98 -27.59
CA SER A 554 25.81 9.49 -27.41
C SER A 554 26.89 8.47 -27.77
N GLN A 555 26.52 7.34 -28.41
CA GLN A 555 27.42 6.24 -28.80
C GLN A 555 28.13 5.51 -27.65
N GLN A 556 27.66 5.67 -26.40
CA GLN A 556 28.20 4.98 -25.21
C GLN A 556 27.48 3.65 -25.00
N ARG A 557 27.63 2.73 -25.95
CA ARG A 557 26.88 1.46 -26.00
C ARG A 557 27.11 0.57 -24.78
N ASP A 558 28.33 0.55 -24.23
CA ASP A 558 28.69 -0.30 -23.10
C ASP A 558 27.95 0.09 -21.83
N GLN A 559 27.93 1.39 -21.51
CA GLN A 559 27.20 1.91 -20.36
C GLN A 559 25.69 1.75 -20.56
N ALA A 560 25.19 1.95 -21.78
CA ALA A 560 23.78 1.75 -22.08
C ALA A 560 23.30 0.31 -21.81
N ARG A 561 24.17 -0.71 -21.98
CA ARG A 561 23.83 -2.11 -21.66
C ARG A 561 23.52 -2.28 -20.19
N THR A 562 24.37 -1.73 -19.32
CA THR A 562 24.18 -1.78 -17.87
C THR A 562 22.88 -1.11 -17.46
N GLU A 563 22.59 0.06 -18.03
CA GLU A 563 21.36 0.80 -17.75
C GLU A 563 20.11 0.04 -18.21
N TYR A 564 20.12 -0.60 -19.38
CA TYR A 564 19.00 -1.46 -19.81
C TYR A 564 18.81 -2.69 -18.92
N ALA A 565 19.90 -3.32 -18.47
CA ALA A 565 19.82 -4.44 -17.55
C ALA A 565 19.14 -4.00 -16.23
N LEU A 566 19.51 -2.85 -15.68
CA LEU A 566 18.85 -2.26 -14.51
C LEU A 566 17.38 -1.91 -14.79
N ALA A 567 17.08 -1.34 -15.97
CA ALA A 567 15.71 -1.02 -16.37
C ALA A 567 14.80 -2.25 -16.36
N LEU A 568 15.26 -3.36 -16.98
CA LEU A 568 14.55 -4.65 -17.01
C LEU A 568 14.43 -5.27 -15.62
N LYS A 569 15.50 -5.21 -14.81
CA LYS A 569 15.51 -5.72 -13.43
C LYS A 569 14.43 -5.06 -12.58
N TYR A 570 14.40 -3.72 -12.59
CA TYR A 570 13.54 -2.97 -11.72
C TYR A 570 12.09 -2.93 -12.20
N ARG A 571 11.86 -2.82 -13.51
CA ARG A 571 10.50 -2.81 -14.08
C ARG A 571 10.44 -3.52 -15.42
N PHE A 572 10.29 -4.84 -15.36
CA PHE A 572 10.05 -5.62 -16.56
C PHE A 572 8.77 -5.17 -17.29
N ARG A 573 8.91 -4.87 -18.57
CA ARG A 573 7.81 -4.66 -19.52
C ARG A 573 8.16 -5.38 -20.84
N PRO A 574 7.21 -6.08 -21.48
CA PRO A 574 7.47 -6.75 -22.75
C PRO A 574 8.04 -5.80 -23.81
N GLU A 575 7.53 -4.57 -23.88
CA GLU A 575 7.95 -3.57 -24.86
C GLU A 575 9.39 -3.09 -24.64
N LEU A 576 9.87 -3.13 -23.38
CA LEU A 576 11.26 -2.78 -23.07
C LEU A 576 12.22 -3.85 -23.58
N LEU A 577 11.85 -5.14 -23.52
CA LEU A 577 12.68 -6.20 -24.09
C LEU A 577 12.81 -6.04 -25.61
N ASP A 578 11.73 -5.67 -26.29
CA ASP A 578 11.76 -5.40 -27.74
C ASP A 578 12.70 -4.24 -28.09
N GLU A 579 12.71 -3.18 -27.28
CA GLU A 579 13.64 -2.06 -27.43
C GLU A 579 15.10 -2.49 -27.25
N VAL A 580 15.40 -3.31 -26.24
CA VAL A 580 16.75 -3.82 -26.00
C VAL A 580 17.23 -4.73 -27.14
N ILE A 581 16.35 -5.61 -27.65
CA ILE A 581 16.64 -6.46 -28.81
C ILE A 581 16.96 -5.62 -30.05
N ALA A 582 16.23 -4.53 -30.28
CA ALA A 582 16.48 -3.62 -31.40
C ALA A 582 17.79 -2.83 -31.24
N ALA A 583 18.13 -2.46 -30.00
CA ALA A 583 19.37 -1.73 -29.69
C ALA A 583 20.64 -2.59 -29.85
N TYR A 584 20.53 -3.89 -29.55
CA TYR A 584 21.64 -4.86 -29.56
C TYR A 584 21.30 -6.09 -30.44
N PRO A 585 21.52 -6.00 -31.76
CA PRO A 585 21.19 -7.09 -32.67
C PRO A 585 22.12 -8.30 -32.53
N ALA A 586 23.36 -8.12 -32.08
CA ALA A 586 24.27 -9.23 -31.81
C ALA A 586 23.92 -9.93 -30.48
N ASP A 587 23.90 -11.27 -30.48
CA ASP A 587 23.52 -12.08 -29.31
C ASP A 587 24.44 -11.83 -28.11
N GLU A 588 25.75 -11.70 -28.32
CA GLU A 588 26.71 -11.44 -27.24
C GLU A 588 26.44 -10.11 -26.52
N ASP A 589 26.14 -9.06 -27.27
CA ASP A 589 25.84 -7.74 -26.71
C ASP A 589 24.47 -7.71 -26.04
N LEU A 590 23.49 -8.40 -26.62
CA LEU A 590 22.15 -8.54 -26.07
C LEU A 590 22.18 -9.24 -24.72
N VAL A 591 22.89 -10.38 -24.61
CA VAL A 591 23.02 -11.13 -23.35
C VAL A 591 23.57 -10.26 -22.22
N ARG A 592 24.57 -9.42 -22.53
CA ARG A 592 25.16 -8.49 -21.56
C ARG A 592 24.24 -7.31 -21.19
N ALA A 593 23.22 -7.03 -21.98
CA ALA A 593 22.20 -6.01 -21.70
C ALA A 593 21.02 -6.54 -20.86
N LEU A 594 21.03 -7.83 -20.49
CA LEU A 594 19.98 -8.46 -19.70
C LEU A 594 20.39 -8.56 -18.23
N PRO A 595 19.43 -8.46 -17.28
CA PRO A 595 19.74 -8.54 -15.86
C PRO A 595 20.08 -9.96 -15.42
N VAL A 596 21.08 -10.12 -14.55
CA VAL A 596 21.32 -11.38 -13.83
C VAL A 596 20.35 -11.44 -12.63
N ASP A 597 19.15 -11.98 -12.84
CA ASP A 597 18.09 -12.02 -11.83
C ASP A 597 17.32 -13.35 -11.86
N ALA A 598 17.26 -14.02 -10.70
CA ALA A 598 16.62 -15.32 -10.54
C ALA A 598 15.12 -15.35 -10.85
N LYS A 599 14.44 -14.21 -10.69
CA LYS A 599 12.99 -14.09 -10.94
C LYS A 599 12.68 -13.90 -12.42
N LEU A 600 13.62 -13.33 -13.18
CA LEU A 600 13.38 -12.93 -14.58
C LEU A 600 14.03 -13.88 -15.59
N VAL A 601 15.05 -14.65 -15.20
CA VAL A 601 15.87 -15.43 -16.13
C VAL A 601 15.06 -16.35 -17.06
N ASN A 602 14.15 -17.15 -16.52
CA ASN A 602 13.33 -18.06 -17.33
C ASN A 602 12.33 -17.31 -18.22
N GLU A 603 11.70 -16.24 -17.70
CA GLU A 603 10.72 -15.44 -18.46
C GLU A 603 11.38 -14.70 -19.63
N LEU A 604 12.54 -14.09 -19.41
CA LEU A 604 13.30 -13.40 -20.45
C LEU A 604 13.86 -14.39 -21.47
N ALA A 605 14.43 -15.53 -21.03
CA ALA A 605 14.92 -16.57 -21.93
C ALA A 605 13.80 -17.15 -22.81
N ALA A 606 12.63 -17.45 -22.23
CA ALA A 606 11.45 -17.91 -22.97
C ALA A 606 11.03 -16.89 -24.04
N ARG A 607 10.98 -15.61 -23.67
CA ARG A 607 10.59 -14.52 -24.58
C ARG A 607 11.59 -14.28 -25.70
N LEU A 608 12.89 -14.49 -25.45
CA LEU A 608 13.93 -14.45 -26.48
C LEU A 608 13.79 -15.62 -27.45
N ALA A 609 13.62 -16.84 -26.94
CA ALA A 609 13.41 -18.03 -27.75
C ALA A 609 12.17 -17.89 -28.64
N ASN A 610 11.05 -17.40 -28.10
CA ASN A 610 9.81 -17.15 -28.86
C ASN A 610 9.96 -16.08 -29.95
N ARG A 611 10.96 -15.20 -29.86
CA ARG A 611 11.32 -14.22 -30.89
C ARG A 611 12.36 -14.74 -31.88
N GLY A 612 12.67 -16.04 -31.84
CA GLY A 612 13.68 -16.67 -32.68
C GLY A 612 15.13 -16.42 -32.23
N ARG A 613 15.36 -15.75 -31.09
CA ARG A 613 16.70 -15.46 -30.54
C ARG A 613 17.16 -16.56 -29.60
N VAL A 614 17.20 -17.81 -30.10
CA VAL A 614 17.51 -19.01 -29.32
C VAL A 614 18.93 -18.98 -28.75
N ALA A 615 19.92 -18.58 -29.55
CA ALA A 615 21.31 -18.51 -29.10
C ALA A 615 21.52 -17.46 -27.98
N ALA A 616 20.87 -16.28 -28.09
CA ALA A 616 20.84 -15.31 -26.98
C ALA A 616 20.13 -15.87 -25.73
N ALA A 617 19.03 -16.61 -25.89
CA ALA A 617 18.34 -17.22 -24.75
C ALA A 617 19.25 -18.22 -24.00
N GLN A 618 19.97 -19.07 -24.75
CA GLN A 618 20.94 -20.01 -24.19
C GLN A 618 22.11 -19.29 -23.51
N GLY A 619 22.74 -18.34 -24.21
CA GLY A 619 23.85 -17.56 -23.65
C GLY A 619 23.47 -16.76 -22.41
N TYR A 620 22.22 -16.27 -22.33
CA TYR A 620 21.71 -15.57 -21.15
C TYR A 620 21.55 -16.49 -19.94
N MET A 621 20.99 -17.69 -20.12
CA MET A 621 20.89 -18.69 -19.05
C MET A 621 22.27 -19.16 -18.60
N GLU A 622 23.19 -19.40 -19.54
CA GLU A 622 24.58 -19.76 -19.23
C GLU A 622 25.26 -18.66 -18.39
N ASN A 623 25.11 -17.39 -18.79
CA ASN A 623 25.63 -16.25 -18.02
C ASN A 623 25.05 -16.18 -16.59
N TYR A 624 23.76 -16.46 -16.41
CA TYR A 624 23.15 -16.54 -15.07
C TYR A 624 23.72 -17.71 -14.25
N LEU A 625 23.87 -18.89 -14.87
CA LEU A 625 24.37 -20.10 -14.24
C LEU A 625 25.86 -20.03 -13.84
N VAL A 626 26.63 -19.06 -14.35
CA VAL A 626 27.98 -18.75 -13.85
C VAL A 626 27.91 -18.32 -12.37
N PHE A 627 26.91 -17.52 -12.01
CA PHE A 627 26.72 -17.01 -10.65
C PHE A 627 25.88 -17.95 -9.78
N HIS A 628 24.98 -18.72 -10.39
CA HIS A 628 24.06 -19.64 -9.71
C HIS A 628 24.14 -21.07 -10.27
N PRO A 629 25.28 -21.77 -10.10
CA PRO A 629 25.59 -23.01 -10.83
C PRO A 629 24.67 -24.19 -10.51
N GLN A 630 23.93 -24.14 -9.41
CA GLN A 630 23.05 -25.20 -8.90
C GLN A 630 21.55 -24.81 -8.94
N ASP A 631 21.14 -23.74 -9.64
CA ASP A 631 19.72 -23.41 -9.77
C ASP A 631 19.01 -24.39 -10.71
N THR A 632 18.49 -25.49 -10.15
CA THR A 632 17.86 -26.59 -10.88
C THR A 632 16.73 -26.11 -11.79
N ARG A 633 15.98 -25.06 -11.40
CA ARG A 633 14.86 -24.54 -12.21
C ARG A 633 15.35 -23.98 -13.55
N VAL A 634 16.48 -23.29 -13.55
CA VAL A 634 17.07 -22.71 -14.76
C VAL A 634 17.78 -23.80 -15.57
N LEU A 635 18.45 -24.74 -14.90
CA LEU A 635 19.09 -25.90 -15.56
C LEU A 635 18.06 -26.77 -16.29
N LEU A 636 16.92 -27.06 -15.67
CA LEU A 636 15.82 -27.80 -16.30
C LEU A 636 15.20 -27.03 -17.46
N PHE A 637 15.00 -25.72 -17.29
CA PHE A 637 14.50 -24.89 -18.37
C PHE A 637 15.48 -24.85 -19.57
N ALA A 638 16.78 -24.72 -19.31
CA ALA A 638 17.83 -24.78 -20.33
C ALA A 638 17.88 -26.15 -21.03
N ALA A 639 17.78 -27.25 -20.27
CA ALA A 639 17.72 -28.60 -20.82
C ALA A 639 16.50 -28.81 -21.72
N ASN A 640 15.32 -28.39 -21.27
CA ASN A 640 14.08 -28.50 -22.05
C ASN A 640 14.12 -27.62 -23.31
N LEU A 641 14.69 -26.41 -23.22
CA LEU A 641 14.88 -25.56 -24.40
C LEU A 641 15.81 -26.24 -25.42
N ALA A 642 16.94 -26.80 -24.97
CA ALA A 642 17.89 -27.52 -25.81
C ALA A 642 17.27 -28.77 -26.46
N LEU A 643 16.46 -29.54 -25.70
CA LEU A 643 15.69 -30.67 -26.21
C LEU A 643 14.73 -30.25 -27.33
N ASN A 644 14.00 -29.15 -27.15
CA ASN A 644 13.03 -28.66 -28.12
C ASN A 644 13.66 -28.21 -29.45
N ILE A 645 14.90 -27.70 -29.40
CA ILE A 645 15.64 -27.26 -30.60
C ILE A 645 16.51 -28.38 -31.20
N GLY A 646 16.60 -29.54 -30.55
CA GLY A 646 17.41 -30.68 -31.00
C GLY A 646 18.92 -30.59 -30.69
N ASP A 647 19.33 -29.73 -29.75
CA ASP A 647 20.73 -29.57 -29.33
C ASP A 647 21.09 -30.60 -28.26
N ALA A 648 21.54 -31.77 -28.72
CA ALA A 648 21.83 -32.93 -27.86
C ALA A 648 22.92 -32.65 -26.82
N GLU A 649 23.97 -31.90 -27.19
CA GLU A 649 25.11 -31.63 -26.31
C GLU A 649 24.69 -30.74 -25.14
N ARG A 650 24.06 -29.60 -25.42
CA ARG A 650 23.60 -28.69 -24.36
C ARG A 650 22.49 -29.27 -23.52
N ALA A 651 21.62 -30.10 -24.11
CA ALA A 651 20.57 -30.81 -23.38
C ALA A 651 21.19 -31.76 -22.33
N VAL A 652 22.20 -32.55 -22.72
CA VAL A 652 22.88 -33.48 -21.80
C VAL A 652 23.58 -32.73 -20.69
N VAL A 653 24.39 -31.71 -21.02
CA VAL A 653 25.14 -30.93 -20.01
C VAL A 653 24.21 -30.26 -19.00
N SER A 654 23.12 -29.63 -19.46
CA SER A 654 22.20 -28.91 -18.57
C SER A 654 21.39 -29.88 -17.70
N ALA A 655 20.90 -30.98 -18.27
CA ALA A 655 20.09 -31.95 -17.56
C ALA A 655 20.92 -32.78 -16.56
N GLU A 656 22.16 -33.14 -16.91
CA GLU A 656 23.10 -33.80 -15.99
C GLU A 656 23.37 -32.90 -14.78
N ARG A 657 23.70 -31.62 -15.01
CA ARG A 657 23.90 -30.64 -13.94
C ARG A 657 22.66 -30.48 -13.06
N ALA A 658 21.46 -30.45 -13.66
CA ALA A 658 20.20 -30.38 -12.91
C ALA A 658 20.04 -31.61 -11.99
N HIS A 659 20.26 -32.82 -12.54
CA HIS A 659 20.14 -34.08 -11.81
C HIS A 659 21.19 -34.23 -10.70
N LEU A 660 22.41 -33.74 -10.93
CA LEU A 660 23.46 -33.73 -9.90
C LEU A 660 23.16 -32.74 -8.77
N ALA A 661 22.52 -31.61 -9.07
CA ALA A 661 22.11 -30.62 -8.07
C ALA A 661 20.92 -31.10 -7.24
N ASP A 662 19.91 -31.67 -7.90
CA ASP A 662 18.72 -32.25 -7.27
C ASP A 662 18.21 -33.44 -8.11
N PRO A 663 18.38 -34.69 -7.64
CA PRO A 663 18.00 -35.90 -8.38
C PRO A 663 16.47 -36.16 -8.30
N SER A 664 15.68 -35.14 -8.59
CA SER A 664 14.23 -35.22 -8.68
C SER A 664 13.78 -36.03 -9.90
N SER A 665 12.54 -36.52 -9.89
CA SER A 665 11.96 -37.24 -11.04
C SER A 665 11.94 -36.36 -12.30
N GLU A 666 11.67 -35.06 -12.16
CA GLU A 666 11.69 -34.10 -13.28
C GLU A 666 13.08 -33.98 -13.89
N ALA A 667 14.13 -33.87 -13.07
CA ALA A 667 15.51 -33.83 -13.55
C ALA A 667 15.96 -35.13 -14.20
N THR A 668 15.57 -36.27 -13.62
CA THR A 668 15.82 -37.59 -14.22
C THR A 668 15.15 -37.73 -15.59
N VAL A 669 13.89 -37.29 -15.73
CA VAL A 669 13.17 -37.35 -17.02
C VAL A 669 13.86 -36.47 -18.06
N ALA A 670 14.20 -35.23 -17.72
CA ALA A 670 14.91 -34.33 -18.62
C ALA A 670 16.27 -34.93 -19.07
N PHE A 671 17.01 -35.53 -18.13
CA PHE A 671 18.32 -36.13 -18.42
C PHE A 671 18.22 -37.40 -19.27
N ALA A 672 17.25 -38.28 -18.99
CA ALA A 672 16.99 -39.46 -19.81
C ALA A 672 16.60 -39.09 -21.25
N ARG A 673 15.77 -38.06 -21.42
CA ARG A 673 15.42 -37.53 -22.76
C ARG A 673 16.63 -36.95 -23.48
N ALA A 674 17.48 -36.21 -22.77
CA ALA A 674 18.71 -35.65 -23.33
C ALA A 674 19.70 -36.73 -23.79
N LEU A 675 19.90 -37.78 -22.98
CA LEU A 675 20.70 -38.94 -23.33
C LEU A 675 20.14 -39.66 -24.56
N THR A 676 18.82 -39.79 -24.65
CA THR A 676 18.15 -40.41 -25.81
C THR A 676 18.38 -39.60 -27.08
N LEU A 677 18.22 -38.27 -27.01
CA LEU A 677 18.53 -37.35 -28.11
C LEU A 677 20.01 -37.44 -28.54
N ALA A 678 20.91 -37.64 -27.59
CA ALA A 678 22.34 -37.87 -27.80
C ALA A 678 22.68 -39.31 -28.25
N LYS A 679 21.69 -40.14 -28.61
CA LYS A 679 21.84 -41.53 -29.05
C LYS A 679 22.47 -42.46 -28.00
N ARG A 680 22.23 -42.19 -26.70
CA ARG A 680 22.67 -42.99 -25.54
C ARG A 680 21.47 -43.57 -24.74
N PRO A 681 20.60 -44.37 -25.38
CA PRO A 681 19.35 -44.86 -24.78
C PRO A 681 19.57 -45.83 -23.62
N GLU A 682 20.63 -46.64 -23.64
CA GLU A 682 20.94 -47.60 -22.58
C GLU A 682 21.25 -46.90 -21.25
N GLU A 683 22.01 -45.81 -21.32
CA GLU A 683 22.33 -44.98 -20.14
C GLU A 683 21.09 -44.27 -19.59
N ALA A 684 20.19 -43.84 -20.48
CA ALA A 684 18.91 -43.23 -20.11
C ALA A 684 18.02 -44.21 -19.33
N LEU A 685 17.90 -45.45 -19.80
CA LEU A 685 17.13 -46.50 -19.12
C LEU A 685 17.75 -46.86 -17.76
N ALA A 686 19.06 -47.03 -17.70
CA ALA A 686 19.78 -47.30 -16.45
C ALA A 686 19.66 -46.16 -15.42
N LEU A 687 19.54 -44.91 -15.88
CA LEU A 687 19.30 -43.75 -15.01
C LEU A 687 17.89 -43.76 -14.42
N ILE A 688 16.87 -44.02 -15.24
CA ILE A 688 15.48 -44.11 -14.77
C ILE A 688 15.33 -45.24 -13.74
N GLN A 689 15.89 -46.40 -14.04
CA GLN A 689 15.81 -47.59 -13.19
C GLN A 689 16.46 -47.36 -11.81
N ARG A 690 17.68 -46.77 -11.78
CA ARG A 690 18.35 -46.36 -10.54
C ARG A 690 17.55 -45.35 -9.73
N THR A 691 16.81 -44.45 -10.38
CA THR A 691 15.98 -43.45 -9.70
C THR A 691 14.75 -44.11 -9.06
N MET A 692 14.13 -45.07 -9.75
CA MET A 692 13.00 -45.85 -9.21
C MET A 692 13.40 -46.74 -8.03
N GLU A 693 14.64 -47.24 -7.99
CA GLU A 693 15.16 -48.08 -6.91
C GLU A 693 15.52 -47.31 -5.62
N ARG A 694 15.77 -46.00 -5.71
CA ARG A 694 16.34 -45.19 -4.63
C ARG A 694 15.36 -44.69 -3.55
N GLY A 695 14.03 -44.77 -3.70
CA GLY A 695 13.11 -44.38 -2.61
C GLY A 695 11.67 -44.02 -3.00
N HIS A 696 10.88 -43.58 -2.01
CA HIS A 696 9.43 -43.29 -2.06
C HIS A 696 9.06 -42.15 -3.02
N LEU A 697 8.95 -42.47 -4.31
CA LEU A 697 8.37 -41.60 -5.33
C LEU A 697 6.85 -41.44 -5.12
N SER A 698 6.31 -40.26 -5.43
CA SER A 698 4.87 -40.11 -5.57
C SER A 698 4.38 -40.92 -6.77
N ALA A 699 3.09 -41.29 -6.77
CA ALA A 699 2.49 -42.01 -7.90
C ALA A 699 2.66 -41.24 -9.23
N ASP A 700 2.58 -39.90 -9.18
CA ASP A 700 2.83 -39.03 -10.34
C ASP A 700 4.28 -39.12 -10.82
N ALA A 701 5.26 -39.00 -9.92
CA ALA A 701 6.67 -39.06 -10.26
C ALA A 701 7.07 -40.43 -10.84
N GLN A 702 6.53 -41.52 -10.27
CA GLN A 702 6.76 -42.88 -10.75
C GLN A 702 6.12 -43.09 -12.13
N ARG A 703 4.90 -42.58 -12.36
CA ARG A 703 4.25 -42.61 -13.66
C ARG A 703 5.08 -41.88 -14.73
N ASP A 704 5.54 -40.67 -14.45
CA ASP A 704 6.25 -39.86 -15.45
C ASP A 704 7.58 -40.52 -15.87
N LEU A 705 8.27 -41.17 -14.93
CA LEU A 705 9.45 -42.00 -15.20
C LEU A 705 9.11 -43.23 -16.07
N LEU A 706 8.04 -43.96 -15.75
CA LEU A 706 7.58 -45.13 -16.51
C LEU A 706 7.15 -44.78 -17.93
N VAL A 707 6.45 -43.65 -18.11
CA VAL A 707 6.06 -43.15 -19.44
C VAL A 707 7.30 -42.79 -20.24
N THR A 708 8.26 -42.08 -19.65
CA THR A 708 9.52 -41.73 -20.32
C THR A 708 10.34 -42.98 -20.67
N MET A 709 10.38 -43.98 -19.78
CA MET A 709 11.05 -45.26 -20.01
C MET A 709 10.44 -46.00 -21.22
N ALA A 710 9.11 -46.03 -21.30
CA ALA A 710 8.41 -46.63 -22.42
C ALA A 710 8.64 -45.89 -23.74
N GLU A 711 8.68 -44.55 -23.73
CA GLU A 711 9.04 -43.75 -24.91
C GLU A 711 10.41 -44.17 -25.47
N ILE A 712 11.41 -44.32 -24.58
CA ILE A 712 12.78 -44.68 -24.96
C ILE A 712 12.82 -46.14 -25.47
N GLN A 713 12.20 -47.08 -24.76
CA GLN A 713 12.13 -48.49 -25.18
C GLN A 713 11.43 -48.65 -26.54
N GLY A 714 10.34 -47.91 -26.77
CA GLY A 714 9.63 -47.92 -28.05
C GLY A 714 10.49 -47.41 -29.21
N GLN A 715 11.32 -46.38 -28.99
CA GLN A 715 12.27 -45.89 -29.99
C GLN A 715 13.39 -46.91 -30.30
N GLN A 716 13.75 -47.76 -29.33
CA GLN A 716 14.71 -48.86 -29.52
C GLN A 716 14.08 -50.12 -30.15
N GLY A 717 12.78 -50.12 -30.44
CA GLY A 717 12.07 -51.30 -30.96
C GLY A 717 11.76 -52.37 -29.91
N ALA A 718 12.03 -52.11 -28.62
CA ALA A 718 11.74 -52.99 -27.50
C ALA A 718 10.24 -52.90 -27.10
N THR A 719 9.37 -53.32 -28.01
CA THR A 719 7.91 -53.13 -27.94
C THR A 719 7.30 -53.76 -26.69
N ASP A 720 7.71 -54.98 -26.32
CA ASP A 720 7.15 -55.67 -25.15
C ASP A 720 7.54 -54.99 -23.83
N ALA A 721 8.78 -54.49 -23.75
CA ALA A 721 9.25 -53.73 -22.58
C ALA A 721 8.49 -52.39 -22.47
N ALA A 722 8.33 -51.66 -23.59
CA ALA A 722 7.57 -50.41 -23.63
C ALA A 722 6.10 -50.62 -23.23
N ARG A 723 5.47 -51.71 -23.69
CA ARG A 723 4.10 -52.08 -23.31
C ARG A 723 4.00 -52.31 -21.80
N HIS A 724 4.92 -53.09 -21.24
CA HIS A 724 4.93 -53.38 -19.80
C HIS A 724 5.09 -52.10 -18.97
N SER A 725 6.00 -51.20 -19.36
CA SER A 725 6.19 -49.91 -18.67
C SER A 725 4.96 -49.00 -18.75
N LEU A 726 4.26 -48.95 -19.89
CA LEU A 726 3.00 -48.20 -20.01
C LEU A 726 1.86 -48.82 -19.19
N GLN A 727 1.77 -50.15 -19.10
CA GLN A 727 0.78 -50.81 -18.25
C GLN A 727 1.03 -50.55 -16.76
N GLN A 728 2.29 -50.50 -16.34
CA GLN A 728 2.66 -50.07 -14.98
C GLN A 728 2.37 -48.59 -14.74
N ALA A 729 2.57 -47.72 -15.73
CA ALA A 729 2.19 -46.31 -15.61
C ALA A 729 0.66 -46.15 -15.51
N LEU A 730 -0.10 -46.97 -16.24
CA LEU A 730 -1.55 -46.95 -16.26
C LEU A 730 -2.16 -47.32 -14.90
N SER A 731 -1.56 -48.26 -14.16
CA SER A 731 -2.04 -48.62 -12.82
C SER A 731 -1.88 -47.50 -11.79
N LEU A 732 -1.08 -46.47 -12.11
CA LEU A 732 -0.84 -45.28 -11.29
C LEU A 732 -1.62 -44.04 -11.78
N ALA A 733 -2.43 -44.16 -12.84
CA ALA A 733 -3.13 -43.04 -13.48
C ALA A 733 -4.65 -43.21 -13.45
N ALA A 734 -5.39 -42.09 -13.40
CA ALA A 734 -6.85 -42.09 -13.47
C ALA A 734 -7.38 -40.95 -14.35
N GLY A 735 -8.61 -41.09 -14.85
CA GLY A 735 -9.29 -40.09 -15.68
C GLY A 735 -8.45 -39.66 -16.89
N LYS A 736 -8.26 -38.35 -17.06
CA LYS A 736 -7.52 -37.76 -18.20
C LYS A 736 -6.06 -38.24 -18.30
N GLN A 737 -5.40 -38.56 -17.19
CA GLN A 737 -4.02 -39.06 -17.20
C GLN A 737 -3.96 -40.49 -17.75
N ALA A 738 -4.92 -41.33 -17.36
CA ALA A 738 -5.05 -42.68 -17.90
C ALA A 738 -5.37 -42.65 -19.40
N ALA A 739 -6.20 -41.70 -19.85
CA ALA A 739 -6.50 -41.50 -21.27
C ALA A 739 -5.22 -41.24 -22.10
N VAL A 740 -4.31 -40.38 -21.62
CA VAL A 740 -3.03 -40.10 -22.30
C VAL A 740 -2.18 -41.37 -22.43
N ILE A 741 -2.14 -42.21 -21.40
CA ILE A 741 -1.38 -43.47 -21.42
C ILE A 741 -2.02 -44.48 -22.39
N HIS A 742 -3.35 -44.59 -22.40
CA HIS A 742 -4.07 -45.40 -23.39
C HIS A 742 -3.79 -44.96 -24.83
N ARG A 743 -3.70 -43.65 -25.12
CA ARG A 743 -3.30 -43.17 -26.45
C ARG A 743 -1.88 -43.61 -26.83
N ARG A 744 -0.94 -43.54 -25.87
CA ARG A 744 0.45 -43.99 -26.08
C ARG A 744 0.56 -45.51 -26.28
N LEU A 745 -0.25 -46.30 -25.55
CA LEU A 745 -0.39 -47.74 -25.78
C LEU A 745 -0.92 -48.01 -27.18
N ALA A 746 -1.95 -47.27 -27.63
CA ALA A 746 -2.47 -47.42 -28.98
C ALA A 746 -1.43 -47.15 -30.07
N GLU A 747 -0.65 -46.07 -29.92
CA GLU A 747 0.44 -45.74 -30.85
C GLU A 747 1.51 -46.84 -30.88
N LEU A 748 1.86 -47.41 -29.73
CA LEU A 748 2.81 -48.51 -29.63
C LEU A 748 2.28 -49.78 -30.31
N GLU A 749 1.02 -50.15 -30.08
CA GLU A 749 0.40 -51.34 -30.67
C GLU A 749 0.17 -51.20 -32.18
N GLU A 750 -0.10 -50.00 -32.65
CA GLU A 750 -0.20 -49.75 -34.09
C GLU A 750 1.16 -49.93 -34.78
N ARG A 751 2.24 -49.41 -34.17
CA ARG A 751 3.62 -49.61 -34.67
C ARG A 751 4.05 -51.07 -34.63
N SER A 752 3.54 -51.87 -33.71
CA SER A 752 3.82 -53.30 -33.59
C SER A 752 2.96 -54.19 -34.49
N GLY A 753 1.98 -53.61 -35.20
CA GLY A 753 1.06 -54.32 -36.11
C GLY A 753 -0.22 -54.86 -35.46
N ASN A 754 -0.43 -54.62 -34.16
CA ASN A 754 -1.58 -55.08 -33.38
C ASN A 754 -2.78 -54.12 -33.51
N ARG A 755 -3.33 -53.98 -34.72
CA ARG A 755 -4.41 -53.02 -35.04
C ARG A 755 -5.64 -53.13 -34.13
N HIS A 756 -6.06 -54.35 -33.81
CA HIS A 756 -7.23 -54.57 -32.95
C HIS A 756 -7.01 -54.06 -31.52
N GLN A 757 -5.81 -54.27 -30.96
CA GLN A 757 -5.47 -53.75 -29.63
C GLN A 757 -5.34 -52.22 -29.67
N ALA A 758 -4.71 -51.67 -30.71
CA ALA A 758 -4.59 -50.22 -30.88
C ALA A 758 -5.96 -49.51 -30.92
N GLU A 759 -6.94 -50.09 -31.63
CA GLU A 759 -8.31 -49.56 -31.66
C GLU A 759 -9.01 -49.65 -30.29
N TRP A 760 -8.80 -50.74 -29.55
CA TRP A 760 -9.34 -50.90 -28.21
C TRP A 760 -8.80 -49.83 -27.25
N GLU A 761 -7.49 -49.60 -27.25
CA GLU A 761 -6.81 -48.60 -26.43
C GLU A 761 -7.28 -47.17 -26.78
N ARG A 762 -7.48 -46.85 -28.08
CA ARG A 762 -8.04 -45.54 -28.51
C ARG A 762 -9.45 -45.31 -27.97
N ARG A 763 -10.34 -46.29 -28.10
CA ARG A 763 -11.72 -46.18 -27.58
C ARG A 763 -11.70 -45.97 -26.08
N ARG A 764 -10.82 -46.66 -25.36
CA ARG A 764 -10.71 -46.50 -23.91
C ARG A 764 -10.22 -45.11 -23.51
N ALA A 765 -9.29 -44.52 -24.27
CA ALA A 765 -8.87 -43.14 -24.07
C ALA A 765 -10.02 -42.15 -24.28
N GLU A 766 -10.81 -42.31 -25.35
CA GLU A 766 -11.97 -41.46 -25.64
C GLU A 766 -13.05 -41.53 -24.57
N GLU A 767 -13.30 -42.71 -24.00
CA GLU A 767 -14.25 -42.92 -22.89
C GLU A 767 -13.84 -42.19 -21.61
N LEU A 768 -12.53 -42.09 -21.34
CA LEU A 768 -11.99 -41.43 -20.15
C LEU A 768 -11.88 -39.90 -20.27
N GLU A 769 -12.05 -39.38 -21.49
CA GLU A 769 -12.02 -37.93 -21.79
C GLU A 769 -13.40 -37.27 -21.83
N ARG A 770 -14.45 -38.07 -22.06
CA ARG A 770 -15.86 -37.68 -21.96
C ARG A 770 -16.29 -37.61 -20.49
#